data_AF-A0A372JRH3-F1
#
_entry.id   AF-A0A372JRH3-F1
#
_cell.length_a   1.000
_cell.length_b   1.000
_cell.length_c   1.000
_cell.angle_alpha   90.00
_cell.angle_beta   90.00
_cell.angle_gamma   90.00
#
_symmetry.space_group_name_H-M   'P 1'
#
loop_
_entity.id
_entity.type
_entity.pdbx_description
1 polymer ?
#
loop_
_entity_poly.entity_id
_entity_poly.type
_entity_poly.pdbx_seq_one_letter_code
_entity_poly.pdbx_strand_id
1 'polypeptide(L)'
;MSRSAPRRPLTAALIACLVLVGLAAPARAHIERPSYWPDPAPDCSVSPCAGGKVPTAKTLASALQPGARTHVVCQADSLERLRASIDKALRVGYYIRPHDHRRFGRTEADTLWKTNKALFARCSFREIQPAVTASGNNDRVVVLPGVYTEPTARRALSHDPACRQYELLSGAYSYLGEYKCQNDANLIAVMGRTPGSAKDPDPPLVDRHGIPNLGSCVRCNLQLEGSGVSADDVVIDAGRVASGNGGPRGSAKDVGLRVDRADGFVLRNVNVRHANEHGIYVLETDGYLLDRFKAFYSGEYGVLTFVEDHGLVQNCEAAGSGDSGLYPGAGAKTAAGRDTKWYPAFRYSQEIRYCDSHHNTSGYSGTNGSATHVDHNNFYGNALGFTTDVFTAAGHPGFPQQGDLVEANNFSSNNFNPYLPGSDVSPSVPVPVGTGLWIAGGNDNVVRKNHFYDNWRRGPMLFSSPDAAVCGDRSDITGCNPLTVSTSYRNKLYGNVMGVSPTKAVAPNGVDFWWDAFPGNTQNCWWGNTAAPGKKVTSSPANLPDCLGGRAPWLSVGFGNVGNEAELLTCITQKTRAPGGPCPWYTTPSRPGGGKAAAPGTTAAANENHQDGSLSHVDCLWWRTASPARRRHMLDVMRQVFGARIGSSDHAAAGATLTDQQATTVFGNACTPAYATAFKLYKLYNHAAAFMAKR
;
A
#
# COMPACT_ATOMS: atom_id res chain seq x y z
N MET A 1 21.53 74.78 22.74
CA MET A 1 21.23 74.45 21.32
C MET A 1 20.21 73.31 21.28
N SER A 2 19.09 73.58 20.61
CA SER A 2 17.95 72.75 20.15
C SER A 2 17.59 71.42 20.82
N ARG A 3 16.32 71.34 21.29
CA ARG A 3 15.53 70.12 21.54
C ARG A 3 15.05 69.50 20.22
N SER A 4 14.93 68.17 20.13
CA SER A 4 13.88 67.47 19.33
C SER A 4 13.79 65.94 19.58
N ALA A 5 12.62 65.53 20.09
CA ALA A 5 11.84 64.28 19.92
C ALA A 5 12.39 62.87 20.28
N PRO A 6 11.58 62.04 20.99
CA PRO A 6 11.75 60.58 21.06
C PRO A 6 10.94 59.89 19.93
N ARG A 7 11.58 58.99 19.17
CA ARG A 7 10.89 58.05 18.26
C ARG A 7 10.97 56.63 18.86
N ARG A 8 9.79 56.04 19.10
CA ARG A 8 9.60 54.60 19.32
C ARG A 8 9.94 53.80 18.05
N PRO A 9 10.45 52.58 18.20
CA PRO A 9 9.95 51.42 17.42
C PRO A 9 9.56 50.29 18.42
N LEU A 10 8.47 49.52 18.34
CA LEU A 10 7.72 48.94 17.22
C LEU A 10 8.61 48.25 16.20
N THR A 11 9.31 47.19 16.63
CA THR A 11 9.61 45.98 15.84
C THR A 11 10.43 44.99 16.68
N ALA A 12 9.76 44.00 17.26
CA ALA A 12 10.39 42.79 17.79
C ALA A 12 9.68 41.57 17.20
N ALA A 13 9.78 41.43 15.87
CA ALA A 13 9.36 40.25 15.12
C ALA A 13 9.87 40.37 13.68
N LEU A 14 11.18 40.29 13.43
CA LEU A 14 11.77 40.07 12.09
C LEU A 14 13.31 40.13 12.15
N ILE A 15 13.97 39.20 12.84
CA ILE A 15 15.36 38.82 12.49
C ILE A 15 15.52 37.32 12.78
N ALA A 16 15.19 36.50 11.78
CA ALA A 16 15.73 35.15 11.63
C ALA A 16 15.41 34.65 10.21
N CYS A 17 16.02 35.27 9.20
CA CYS A 17 16.13 34.65 7.88
C CYS A 17 17.41 35.14 7.18
N LEU A 18 18.08 34.17 6.54
CA LEU A 18 19.25 34.23 5.65
C LEU A 18 20.60 34.26 6.39
N VAL A 19 21.50 33.27 6.21
CA VAL A 19 22.20 32.92 4.96
C VAL A 19 22.95 31.55 5.08
N LEU A 20 23.03 30.79 3.95
CA LEU A 20 23.91 29.63 3.57
C LEU A 20 23.56 28.22 4.15
N VAL A 21 22.98 27.28 3.38
CA VAL A 21 23.47 26.40 2.27
C VAL A 21 23.93 25.03 2.78
N GLY A 22 23.36 23.93 2.24
CA GLY A 22 23.95 22.58 2.40
C GLY A 22 23.06 21.32 2.38
N LEU A 23 22.00 21.24 1.54
CA LEU A 23 21.25 20.08 0.92
C LEU A 23 20.78 18.75 1.63
N ALA A 24 19.52 18.62 2.15
CA ALA A 24 18.88 17.37 2.66
C ALA A 24 18.14 16.57 1.59
N ALA A 25 18.34 15.26 1.63
CA ALA A 25 17.89 14.22 0.71
C ALA A 25 16.43 13.78 0.96
N PRO A 26 15.81 12.73 0.32
CA PRO A 26 14.37 12.29 0.43
C PRO A 26 14.11 10.85 0.92
N ALA A 27 12.86 10.37 1.21
CA ALA A 27 12.39 9.04 1.71
C ALA A 27 11.77 8.02 0.69
N ARG A 28 12.03 6.69 0.76
CA ARG A 28 11.81 5.64 -0.31
C ARG A 28 10.94 4.57 0.31
N ALA A 29 9.76 4.37 -0.24
CA ALA A 29 9.13 3.07 -0.26
C ALA A 29 9.75 2.25 -1.42
N HIS A 30 9.29 1.01 -1.62
CA HIS A 30 9.73 -0.02 -2.58
C HIS A 30 10.17 0.52 -3.95
N ILE A 31 11.02 -0.19 -4.68
CA ILE A 31 11.52 0.35 -5.95
C ILE A 31 10.50 0.04 -7.04
N GLU A 32 9.39 0.78 -7.06
CA GLU A 32 8.53 0.83 -8.24
C GLU A 32 9.24 1.60 -9.37
N ARG A 33 9.02 1.16 -10.62
CA ARG A 33 9.45 1.97 -11.75
C ARG A 33 8.67 3.29 -11.76
N PRO A 34 9.24 4.39 -12.29
CA PRO A 34 8.43 5.56 -12.57
C PRO A 34 7.23 5.20 -13.44
N SER A 35 6.04 5.56 -12.96
CA SER A 35 4.78 5.07 -13.53
C SER A 35 3.82 6.22 -13.81
N TYR A 36 2.88 5.98 -14.72
CA TYR A 36 1.98 6.97 -15.29
C TYR A 36 0.54 6.51 -15.09
N TRP A 37 -0.37 7.46 -14.82
CA TRP A 37 -1.79 7.16 -14.86
C TRP A 37 -2.17 6.77 -16.29
N PRO A 38 -2.90 5.67 -16.49
CA PRO A 38 -3.38 5.29 -17.81
C PRO A 38 -4.35 6.35 -18.36
N ASP A 39 -4.58 6.33 -19.66
CA ASP A 39 -5.65 7.13 -20.26
C ASP A 39 -6.99 6.62 -19.72
N PRO A 40 -7.86 7.48 -19.14
CA PRO A 40 -9.15 7.05 -18.62
C PRO A 40 -10.16 6.68 -19.73
N ALA A 41 -9.85 6.93 -21.01
CA ALA A 41 -10.68 6.51 -22.13
C ALA A 41 -10.47 5.01 -22.45
N PRO A 42 -11.54 4.27 -22.78
CA PRO A 42 -11.40 2.85 -23.12
C PRO A 42 -10.63 2.64 -24.42
N ASP A 43 -9.75 1.64 -24.44
CA ASP A 43 -9.06 1.18 -25.64
C ASP A 43 -9.98 0.27 -26.47
N CYS A 44 -10.53 0.83 -27.55
CA CYS A 44 -11.40 0.13 -28.49
C CYS A 44 -10.65 -0.51 -29.68
N SER A 45 -9.33 -0.61 -29.64
CA SER A 45 -8.57 -1.44 -30.61
C SER A 45 -8.80 -2.94 -30.38
N VAL A 46 -9.35 -3.30 -29.22
CA VAL A 46 -9.78 -4.65 -28.84
C VAL A 46 -11.29 -4.70 -28.66
N SER A 47 -11.88 -5.90 -28.80
CA SER A 47 -13.31 -6.12 -28.61
C SER A 47 -13.58 -7.20 -27.54
N PRO A 48 -14.35 -6.90 -26.48
CA PRO A 48 -14.89 -5.58 -26.13
C PRO A 48 -13.76 -4.56 -25.83
N CYS A 49 -14.06 -3.25 -25.87
CA CYS A 49 -13.08 -2.23 -25.49
C CYS A 49 -12.58 -2.49 -24.06
N ALA A 50 -11.30 -2.27 -23.80
CA ALA A 50 -10.68 -2.43 -22.49
C ALA A 50 -10.61 -1.10 -21.74
N GLY A 51 -10.70 -1.11 -20.40
CA GLY A 51 -10.71 0.11 -19.60
C GLY A 51 -12.01 0.94 -19.70
N GLY A 52 -11.93 2.20 -19.29
CA GLY A 52 -12.96 3.22 -19.12
C GLY A 52 -13.94 2.98 -17.98
N LYS A 53 -13.83 1.84 -17.28
CA LYS A 53 -14.76 1.41 -16.23
C LYS A 53 -14.25 0.16 -15.50
N VAL A 54 -14.84 -0.10 -14.34
CA VAL A 54 -14.68 -1.39 -13.65
C VAL A 54 -15.21 -2.52 -14.56
N PRO A 55 -14.40 -3.57 -14.84
CA PRO A 55 -14.81 -4.69 -15.66
C PRO A 55 -15.83 -5.58 -14.93
N THR A 56 -16.64 -6.31 -15.70
CA THR A 56 -17.60 -7.28 -15.15
C THR A 56 -17.04 -8.70 -15.21
N ALA A 57 -17.01 -9.39 -14.08
CA ALA A 57 -16.64 -10.80 -14.03
C ALA A 57 -17.65 -11.65 -14.83
N LYS A 58 -17.15 -12.52 -15.71
CA LYS A 58 -17.95 -13.50 -16.43
C LYS A 58 -18.34 -14.64 -15.47
N THR A 59 -19.47 -15.30 -15.70
CA THR A 59 -19.84 -16.48 -14.88
C THR A 59 -18.91 -17.65 -15.18
N LEU A 60 -18.62 -18.50 -14.19
CA LEU A 60 -17.76 -19.67 -14.41
C LEU A 60 -18.31 -20.59 -15.51
N ALA A 61 -19.63 -20.81 -15.55
CA ALA A 61 -20.28 -21.65 -16.56
C ALA A 61 -20.07 -21.14 -18.00
N SER A 62 -19.94 -19.82 -18.21
CA SER A 62 -19.68 -19.29 -19.56
C SER A 62 -18.27 -19.61 -20.08
N ALA A 63 -17.37 -20.13 -19.24
CA ALA A 63 -16.05 -20.60 -19.68
C ALA A 63 -16.15 -21.85 -20.57
N LEU A 64 -17.32 -22.52 -20.56
CA LEU A 64 -17.60 -23.66 -21.40
C LEU A 64 -18.24 -23.29 -22.74
N GLN A 65 -18.72 -22.04 -22.89
CA GLN A 65 -19.45 -21.59 -24.08
C GLN A 65 -18.51 -21.34 -25.28
N PRO A 66 -19.00 -21.52 -26.52
CA PRO A 66 -18.28 -21.13 -27.73
C PRO A 66 -18.05 -19.62 -27.78
N GLY A 67 -16.87 -19.17 -28.24
CA GLY A 67 -16.57 -17.76 -28.48
C GLY A 67 -15.67 -17.06 -27.45
N ALA A 68 -15.47 -17.65 -26.25
CA ALA A 68 -14.44 -17.21 -25.30
C ALA A 68 -13.35 -18.27 -25.21
N ARG A 69 -12.14 -17.96 -25.66
CA ARG A 69 -11.01 -18.89 -25.54
C ARG A 69 -10.66 -19.00 -24.04
N THR A 70 -10.77 -20.21 -23.53
CA THR A 70 -10.53 -20.54 -22.12
C THR A 70 -9.37 -21.49 -22.01
N HIS A 71 -8.33 -21.08 -21.29
CA HIS A 71 -7.21 -21.90 -20.89
C HIS A 71 -7.51 -22.49 -19.51
N VAL A 72 -7.54 -23.83 -19.42
CA VAL A 72 -7.86 -24.52 -18.16
C VAL A 72 -6.59 -25.09 -17.53
N VAL A 73 -6.34 -24.69 -16.29
CA VAL A 73 -5.23 -25.15 -15.45
C VAL A 73 -5.77 -26.13 -14.41
N CYS A 74 -5.17 -27.31 -14.29
CA CYS A 74 -5.60 -28.30 -13.31
C CYS A 74 -4.46 -29.22 -12.82
N GLN A 75 -4.65 -29.79 -11.63
CA GLN A 75 -3.83 -30.86 -11.07
C GLN A 75 -4.55 -32.21 -11.19
N ALA A 76 -3.84 -33.32 -11.06
CA ALA A 76 -4.44 -34.65 -11.20
C ALA A 76 -5.58 -34.90 -10.20
N ASP A 77 -5.48 -34.32 -9.00
CA ASP A 77 -6.40 -34.46 -7.87
C ASP A 77 -7.42 -33.29 -7.76
N SER A 78 -7.48 -32.39 -8.76
CA SER A 78 -8.34 -31.20 -8.67
C SER A 78 -9.82 -31.50 -8.43
N LEU A 79 -10.37 -32.54 -9.07
CA LEU A 79 -11.77 -32.93 -8.86
C LEU A 79 -11.99 -33.58 -7.49
N GLU A 80 -11.01 -34.28 -6.95
CA GLU A 80 -11.09 -34.83 -5.58
C GLU A 80 -11.15 -33.70 -4.56
N ARG A 81 -10.27 -32.71 -4.69
CA ARG A 81 -10.25 -31.49 -3.85
C ARG A 81 -11.57 -30.73 -3.94
N LEU A 82 -12.09 -30.55 -5.16
CA LEU A 82 -13.39 -29.92 -5.35
C LEU A 82 -14.51 -30.69 -4.63
N ARG A 83 -14.54 -32.02 -4.76
CA ARG A 83 -15.56 -32.84 -4.13
C ARG A 83 -15.54 -32.68 -2.61
N ALA A 84 -14.35 -32.73 -2.01
CA ALA A 84 -14.16 -32.52 -0.59
C ALA A 84 -14.62 -31.11 -0.15
N SER A 85 -14.31 -30.08 -0.93
CA SER A 85 -14.73 -28.70 -0.67
C SER A 85 -16.25 -28.52 -0.75
N ILE A 86 -16.89 -29.06 -1.79
CA ILE A 86 -18.36 -29.07 -1.95
C ILE A 86 -19.02 -29.79 -0.76
N ASP A 87 -18.52 -30.97 -0.40
CA ASP A 87 -19.10 -31.76 0.70
C ASP A 87 -18.96 -31.03 2.04
N LYS A 88 -17.82 -30.33 2.27
CA LYS A 88 -17.65 -29.46 3.44
C LYS A 88 -18.64 -28.29 3.41
N ALA A 89 -18.73 -27.59 2.29
CA ALA A 89 -19.58 -26.41 2.13
C ALA A 89 -21.08 -26.73 2.29
N LEU A 90 -21.53 -27.90 1.83
CA LEU A 90 -22.89 -28.39 2.04
C LEU A 90 -23.21 -28.67 3.52
N ARG A 91 -22.22 -29.11 4.30
CA ARG A 91 -22.41 -29.43 5.73
C ARG A 91 -22.36 -28.20 6.62
N VAL A 92 -21.35 -27.35 6.43
CA VAL A 92 -21.05 -26.27 7.38
C VAL A 92 -20.98 -24.88 6.75
N GLY A 93 -21.13 -24.75 5.43
CA GLY A 93 -20.90 -23.49 4.72
C GLY A 93 -19.42 -23.22 4.43
N TYR A 94 -19.14 -22.02 3.95
CA TYR A 94 -17.80 -21.58 3.59
C TYR A 94 -17.64 -20.08 3.82
N TYR A 95 -16.40 -19.64 4.02
CA TYR A 95 -16.07 -18.23 4.22
C TYR A 95 -15.58 -17.62 2.92
N ILE A 96 -16.14 -16.46 2.57
CA ILE A 96 -15.49 -15.56 1.60
C ILE A 96 -14.35 -14.82 2.30
N ARG A 97 -14.64 -14.36 3.52
CA ARG A 97 -13.78 -13.65 4.45
C ARG A 97 -14.32 -13.87 5.88
N PRO A 98 -13.58 -13.58 6.95
CA PRO A 98 -13.98 -13.89 8.33
C PRO A 98 -15.38 -13.40 8.72
N HIS A 99 -15.78 -12.22 8.25
CA HIS A 99 -17.10 -11.64 8.54
C HIS A 99 -18.18 -11.95 7.48
N ASP A 100 -17.92 -12.86 6.54
CA ASP A 100 -18.86 -13.29 5.50
C ASP A 100 -18.84 -14.82 5.36
N HIS A 101 -19.72 -15.46 6.13
CA HIS A 101 -19.96 -16.89 6.09
C HIS A 101 -21.23 -17.19 5.27
N ARG A 102 -21.08 -18.00 4.23
CA ARG A 102 -22.17 -18.30 3.27
C ARG A 102 -22.54 -19.77 3.33
N ARG A 103 -23.78 -20.07 2.94
CA ARG A 103 -24.30 -21.44 2.74
C ARG A 103 -24.19 -21.81 1.28
N PHE A 104 -24.08 -23.11 1.01
CA PHE A 104 -23.96 -23.67 -0.33
C PHE A 104 -25.09 -24.69 -0.54
N GLY A 105 -25.93 -24.49 -1.55
CA GLY A 105 -27.08 -25.34 -1.82
C GLY A 105 -26.73 -26.58 -2.65
N ARG A 106 -27.60 -27.62 -2.61
CA ARG A 106 -27.42 -28.86 -3.41
C ARG A 106 -27.40 -28.60 -4.92
N THR A 107 -28.30 -27.75 -5.41
CA THR A 107 -28.34 -27.37 -6.84
C THR A 107 -27.10 -26.61 -7.28
N GLU A 108 -26.59 -25.71 -6.43
CA GLU A 108 -25.34 -24.98 -6.69
C GLU A 108 -24.14 -25.93 -6.70
N ALA A 109 -24.09 -26.87 -5.73
CA ALA A 109 -23.09 -27.93 -5.67
C ALA A 109 -23.08 -28.81 -6.92
N ASP A 110 -24.24 -29.28 -7.37
CA ASP A 110 -24.35 -30.09 -8.58
C ASP A 110 -23.94 -29.31 -9.83
N THR A 111 -24.28 -28.03 -9.90
CA THR A 111 -23.89 -27.14 -11.00
C THR A 111 -22.38 -26.90 -11.02
N LEU A 112 -21.79 -26.60 -9.86
CA LEU A 112 -20.35 -26.39 -9.70
C LEU A 112 -19.56 -27.65 -10.05
N TRP A 113 -20.02 -28.81 -9.57
CA TRP A 113 -19.43 -30.11 -9.87
C TRP A 113 -19.47 -30.41 -11.38
N LYS A 114 -20.64 -30.28 -12.03
CA LYS A 114 -20.79 -30.52 -13.47
C LYS A 114 -19.90 -29.58 -14.29
N THR A 115 -19.87 -28.30 -13.93
CA THR A 115 -19.07 -27.29 -14.61
C THR A 115 -17.58 -27.63 -14.51
N ASN A 116 -17.08 -27.92 -13.31
CA ASN A 116 -15.69 -28.28 -13.09
C ASN A 116 -15.30 -29.61 -13.75
N LYS A 117 -16.17 -30.62 -13.76
CA LYS A 117 -15.92 -31.88 -14.48
C LYS A 117 -15.73 -31.63 -15.98
N ALA A 118 -16.54 -30.74 -16.57
CA ALA A 118 -16.40 -30.35 -17.97
C ALA A 118 -15.13 -29.51 -18.23
N LEU A 119 -14.78 -28.60 -17.31
CA LEU A 119 -13.52 -27.84 -17.39
C LEU A 119 -12.30 -28.76 -17.28
N PHE A 120 -12.31 -29.71 -16.35
CA PHE A 120 -11.23 -30.69 -16.17
C PHE A 120 -10.96 -31.49 -17.45
N ALA A 121 -12.01 -31.86 -18.19
CA ALA A 121 -11.87 -32.52 -19.50
C ALA A 121 -11.22 -31.63 -20.58
N ARG A 122 -11.19 -30.30 -20.39
CA ARG A 122 -10.50 -29.31 -21.24
C ARG A 122 -9.15 -28.85 -20.68
N CYS A 123 -8.70 -29.47 -19.58
CA CYS A 123 -7.44 -29.11 -18.94
C CYS A 123 -6.27 -29.32 -19.89
N SER A 124 -5.53 -28.23 -20.13
CA SER A 124 -4.39 -28.19 -21.04
C SER A 124 -3.12 -27.64 -20.40
N PHE A 125 -3.22 -27.14 -19.16
CA PHE A 125 -2.10 -26.56 -18.43
C PHE A 125 -2.00 -27.15 -17.01
N ARG A 126 -0.77 -27.23 -16.51
CA ARG A 126 -0.44 -27.66 -15.12
C ARG A 126 0.06 -26.52 -14.24
N GLU A 127 0.38 -25.39 -14.87
CA GLU A 127 0.90 -24.16 -14.27
C GLU A 127 0.08 -22.99 -14.82
N ILE A 128 -0.10 -21.96 -14.01
CA ILE A 128 -0.90 -20.77 -14.34
C ILE A 128 -0.14 -19.83 -15.28
N GLN A 129 1.16 -19.62 -15.04
CA GLN A 129 1.99 -18.74 -15.88
C GLN A 129 1.96 -19.15 -17.36
N PRO A 130 2.15 -20.42 -17.76
CA PRO A 130 2.03 -20.82 -19.16
C PRO A 130 0.63 -20.58 -19.76
N ALA A 131 -0.44 -20.75 -18.97
CA ALA A 131 -1.80 -20.45 -19.42
C ALA A 131 -2.01 -18.96 -19.68
N VAL A 132 -1.50 -18.10 -18.78
CA VAL A 132 -1.46 -16.64 -18.96
C VAL A 132 -0.66 -16.26 -20.21
N THR A 133 0.54 -16.82 -20.39
CA THR A 133 1.38 -16.56 -21.56
C THR A 133 0.69 -16.99 -22.86
N ALA A 134 -0.08 -18.07 -22.86
CA ALA A 134 -0.83 -18.54 -24.02
C ALA A 134 -2.12 -17.74 -24.33
N SER A 135 -2.57 -16.91 -23.39
CA SER A 135 -3.80 -16.12 -23.51
C SER A 135 -3.59 -14.85 -24.35
N GLY A 136 -4.64 -14.46 -25.07
CA GLY A 136 -4.77 -13.17 -25.76
C GLY A 136 -5.73 -12.20 -25.05
N ASN A 137 -6.18 -11.18 -25.78
CA ASN A 137 -7.19 -10.24 -25.29
C ASN A 137 -8.54 -10.93 -25.07
N ASN A 138 -9.25 -10.57 -24.00
CA ASN A 138 -10.59 -11.07 -23.64
C ASN A 138 -10.69 -12.59 -23.36
N ASP A 139 -9.55 -13.28 -23.34
CA ASP A 139 -9.44 -14.69 -22.99
C ASP A 139 -9.69 -14.93 -21.50
N ARG A 140 -9.75 -16.21 -21.13
CA ARG A 140 -9.93 -16.64 -19.74
C ARG A 140 -8.87 -17.65 -19.33
N VAL A 141 -8.42 -17.55 -18.10
CA VAL A 141 -7.67 -18.59 -17.41
C VAL A 141 -8.52 -19.08 -16.25
N VAL A 142 -8.97 -20.33 -16.32
CA VAL A 142 -9.76 -20.96 -15.26
C VAL A 142 -8.90 -22.00 -14.56
N VAL A 143 -8.72 -21.82 -13.25
CA VAL A 143 -7.86 -22.65 -12.42
C VAL A 143 -8.72 -23.56 -11.56
N LEU A 144 -8.49 -24.87 -11.63
CA LEU A 144 -9.20 -25.85 -10.83
C LEU A 144 -8.59 -25.97 -9.42
N PRO A 145 -9.34 -26.48 -8.43
CA PRO A 145 -8.84 -26.61 -7.07
C PRO A 145 -7.47 -27.30 -6.99
N GLY A 146 -6.55 -26.73 -6.20
CA GLY A 146 -5.15 -27.14 -6.17
C GLY A 146 -4.24 -26.11 -5.50
N VAL A 147 -2.99 -26.51 -5.28
CA VAL A 147 -1.92 -25.62 -4.78
C VAL A 147 -0.87 -25.47 -5.86
N TYR A 148 -0.79 -24.28 -6.46
CA TYR A 148 0.04 -23.95 -7.59
C TYR A 148 1.29 -23.23 -7.13
N THR A 149 2.44 -23.89 -7.32
CA THR A 149 3.76 -23.37 -6.96
C THR A 149 4.55 -22.86 -8.16
N GLU A 150 4.07 -23.05 -9.39
CA GLU A 150 4.74 -22.63 -10.63
C GLU A 150 6.22 -23.05 -10.68
N PRO A 151 6.55 -24.36 -10.64
CA PRO A 151 7.94 -24.83 -10.63
C PRO A 151 8.80 -24.31 -11.79
N THR A 152 8.20 -24.00 -12.95
CA THR A 152 8.92 -23.38 -14.06
C THR A 152 9.31 -21.93 -13.76
N ALA A 153 8.38 -21.13 -13.24
CA ALA A 153 8.68 -19.76 -12.81
C ALA A 153 9.67 -19.74 -11.64
N ARG A 154 9.55 -20.63 -10.65
CA ARG A 154 10.48 -20.73 -9.52
C ARG A 154 11.91 -21.14 -9.92
N ARG A 155 12.08 -21.83 -11.06
CA ARG A 155 13.41 -22.18 -11.59
C ARG A 155 14.09 -21.03 -12.32
N ALA A 156 13.33 -20.04 -12.79
CA ALA A 156 13.94 -18.83 -13.34
C ALA A 156 14.79 -18.17 -12.25
N LEU A 157 15.97 -17.71 -12.63
CA LEU A 157 16.83 -16.95 -11.73
C LEU A 157 16.07 -15.71 -11.24
N SER A 158 16.37 -15.28 -10.02
CA SER A 158 16.00 -13.95 -9.55
C SER A 158 17.25 -13.08 -9.65
N HIS A 159 17.11 -11.82 -10.06
CA HIS A 159 18.24 -10.93 -10.39
C HIS A 159 19.15 -11.51 -11.48
N ASP A 160 18.56 -12.11 -12.50
CA ASP A 160 19.28 -12.69 -13.63
C ASP A 160 20.23 -11.63 -14.23
N PRO A 161 21.55 -11.88 -14.29
CA PRO A 161 22.51 -10.97 -14.90
C PRO A 161 22.14 -10.56 -16.33
N ALA A 162 21.44 -11.40 -17.09
CA ALA A 162 20.96 -11.10 -18.43
C ALA A 162 19.86 -10.01 -18.45
N CYS A 163 19.15 -9.82 -17.33
CA CYS A 163 18.07 -8.85 -17.18
C CYS A 163 18.53 -7.48 -16.70
N ARG A 164 19.76 -7.35 -16.16
CA ARG A 164 20.31 -6.07 -15.66
C ARG A 164 20.32 -4.94 -16.69
N GLN A 165 20.43 -5.29 -17.97
CA GLN A 165 20.39 -4.30 -19.06
C GLN A 165 19.05 -3.55 -19.17
N TYR A 166 17.99 -4.05 -18.53
CA TYR A 166 16.66 -3.44 -18.54
C TYR A 166 16.34 -2.68 -17.24
N GLU A 167 17.29 -2.62 -16.31
CA GLU A 167 17.18 -1.80 -15.10
C GLU A 167 17.24 -0.32 -15.46
N LEU A 168 16.38 0.45 -14.81
CA LEU A 168 16.40 1.91 -14.86
C LEU A 168 17.46 2.45 -13.92
N LEU A 169 17.74 3.76 -14.00
CA LEU A 169 18.60 4.43 -13.02
C LEU A 169 18.10 4.25 -11.57
N SER A 170 16.81 3.98 -11.40
CA SER A 170 16.19 3.66 -10.11
C SER A 170 16.51 2.24 -9.59
N GLY A 171 17.17 1.39 -10.38
CA GLY A 171 17.33 -0.03 -10.08
C GLY A 171 16.04 -0.86 -10.21
N ALA A 172 14.92 -0.23 -10.60
CA ALA A 172 13.70 -0.94 -10.97
C ALA A 172 13.81 -1.49 -12.39
N TYR A 173 13.05 -2.54 -12.72
CA TYR A 173 12.86 -2.90 -14.11
C TYR A 173 11.98 -1.89 -14.85
N SER A 174 12.43 -1.51 -16.04
CA SER A 174 11.56 -0.87 -17.03
C SER A 174 10.39 -1.80 -17.41
N TYR A 175 9.33 -1.25 -18.03
CA TYR A 175 8.26 -2.10 -18.57
C TYR A 175 8.79 -3.14 -19.57
N LEU A 176 9.78 -2.77 -20.39
CA LEU A 176 10.47 -3.70 -21.28
C LEU A 176 11.17 -4.83 -20.49
N GLY A 177 11.81 -4.49 -19.37
CA GLY A 177 12.42 -5.46 -18.45
C GLY A 177 11.39 -6.44 -17.90
N GLU A 178 10.30 -5.94 -17.32
CA GLU A 178 9.20 -6.78 -16.81
C GLU A 178 8.60 -7.66 -17.91
N TYR A 179 8.50 -7.14 -19.13
CA TYR A 179 7.98 -7.89 -20.28
C TYR A 179 8.93 -9.00 -20.75
N LYS A 180 10.24 -8.78 -20.72
CA LYS A 180 11.27 -9.73 -21.19
C LYS A 180 11.72 -10.71 -20.12
N CYS A 181 11.70 -10.29 -18.86
CA CYS A 181 12.20 -11.00 -17.69
C CYS A 181 11.07 -11.30 -16.70
N GLN A 182 9.93 -11.72 -17.22
CA GLN A 182 8.66 -11.89 -16.49
C GLN A 182 8.82 -12.66 -15.18
N ASN A 183 9.53 -13.79 -15.20
CA ASN A 183 9.68 -14.64 -14.02
C ASN A 183 10.94 -14.39 -13.20
N ASP A 184 11.65 -13.28 -13.45
CA ASP A 184 12.78 -12.90 -12.61
C ASP A 184 12.31 -12.57 -11.19
N ALA A 185 11.42 -11.58 -11.07
CA ALA A 185 10.78 -11.21 -9.80
C ALA A 185 9.42 -11.91 -9.56
N ASN A 186 8.69 -12.25 -10.62
CA ASN A 186 7.27 -12.62 -10.51
C ASN A 186 7.04 -14.14 -10.62
N LEU A 187 6.22 -14.71 -9.75
CA LEU A 187 5.75 -16.10 -9.90
C LEU A 187 4.79 -16.23 -11.09
N ILE A 188 3.83 -15.30 -11.20
CA ILE A 188 2.94 -15.15 -12.35
C ILE A 188 2.98 -13.70 -12.81
N ALA A 189 3.20 -13.46 -14.09
CA ALA A 189 3.19 -12.14 -14.73
C ALA A 189 2.15 -12.09 -15.85
N VAL A 190 1.17 -11.21 -15.69
CA VAL A 190 0.17 -10.82 -16.70
C VAL A 190 0.64 -9.53 -17.35
N MET A 191 1.29 -9.64 -18.51
CA MET A 191 1.69 -8.49 -19.32
C MET A 191 0.59 -8.16 -20.31
N GLY A 192 -0.13 -7.06 -20.05
CA GLY A 192 -1.34 -6.67 -20.78
C GLY A 192 -1.08 -6.09 -22.16
N ARG A 193 0.05 -5.39 -22.35
CA ARG A 193 0.43 -4.73 -23.61
C ARG A 193 1.80 -5.17 -24.12
N THR A 194 2.07 -5.04 -25.41
CA THR A 194 3.46 -5.13 -25.89
C THR A 194 4.26 -3.94 -25.38
N PRO A 195 5.60 -4.01 -25.30
CA PRO A 195 6.43 -2.81 -25.24
C PRO A 195 6.18 -1.92 -26.46
N GLY A 196 6.26 -0.60 -26.30
CA GLY A 196 6.23 0.33 -27.43
C GLY A 196 7.49 0.26 -28.29
N SER A 197 7.47 0.98 -29.41
CA SER A 197 8.59 1.03 -30.37
C SER A 197 9.76 1.91 -29.91
N ALA A 198 9.59 2.68 -28.84
CA ALA A 198 10.60 3.59 -28.30
C ALA A 198 10.81 3.33 -26.79
N LYS A 199 11.91 3.88 -26.24
CA LYS A 199 12.26 3.74 -24.82
C LYS A 199 11.41 4.69 -23.97
N ASP A 200 10.87 4.18 -22.87
CA ASP A 200 10.19 5.00 -21.86
C ASP A 200 11.11 6.10 -21.33
N PRO A 201 10.58 7.30 -21.06
CA PRO A 201 11.37 8.40 -20.52
C PRO A 201 12.08 8.00 -19.23
N ASP A 202 13.41 8.03 -19.26
CA ASP A 202 14.29 7.85 -18.11
C ASP A 202 15.37 8.95 -18.18
N PRO A 203 15.24 10.03 -17.40
CA PRO A 203 14.30 10.18 -16.29
C PRO A 203 12.83 10.44 -16.70
N PRO A 204 11.89 10.20 -15.79
CA PRO A 204 10.48 10.14 -16.13
C PRO A 204 9.82 11.54 -16.16
N LEU A 205 8.78 11.75 -16.99
CA LEU A 205 8.19 13.08 -17.26
C LEU A 205 7.52 13.72 -16.03
N VAL A 206 7.43 15.05 -15.99
CA VAL A 206 6.75 15.77 -14.89
C VAL A 206 5.23 15.55 -14.93
N ASP A 207 4.63 15.62 -16.12
CA ASP A 207 3.24 15.21 -16.33
C ASP A 207 3.20 13.69 -16.41
N ARG A 208 2.31 13.11 -15.60
CA ARG A 208 2.21 11.67 -15.34
C ARG A 208 0.96 11.07 -15.97
N HIS A 209 0.18 11.86 -16.72
CA HIS A 209 -1.00 11.37 -17.41
C HIS A 209 -0.64 10.82 -18.79
N GLY A 210 -1.17 9.63 -19.09
CA GLY A 210 -0.90 8.92 -20.33
C GLY A 210 0.44 8.20 -20.28
N ILE A 211 0.39 6.87 -20.36
CA ILE A 211 1.58 6.03 -20.37
C ILE A 211 2.38 6.28 -21.67
N PRO A 212 3.65 6.70 -21.60
CA PRO A 212 4.47 6.92 -22.78
C PRO A 212 4.80 5.59 -23.47
N ASN A 213 4.96 5.65 -24.80
CA ASN A 213 5.28 4.48 -25.65
C ASN A 213 4.39 3.27 -25.35
N LEU A 214 3.09 3.50 -25.15
CA LEU A 214 2.13 2.44 -24.91
C LEU A 214 2.06 1.51 -26.13
N GLY A 215 2.33 0.23 -25.95
CA GLY A 215 2.15 -0.77 -27.00
C GLY A 215 0.72 -1.26 -27.12
N SER A 216 0.50 -2.17 -28.06
CA SER A 216 -0.84 -2.72 -28.33
C SER A 216 -1.29 -3.67 -27.23
N CYS A 217 -2.61 -3.70 -26.97
CA CYS A 217 -3.22 -4.69 -26.10
C CYS A 217 -2.95 -6.11 -26.63
N VAL A 218 -2.40 -6.97 -25.77
CA VAL A 218 -2.21 -8.40 -26.04
C VAL A 218 -2.92 -9.30 -25.02
N ARG A 219 -3.21 -8.80 -23.82
CA ARG A 219 -3.95 -9.49 -22.75
C ARG A 219 -4.89 -8.56 -21.98
N CYS A 220 -5.38 -7.51 -22.63
CA CYS A 220 -6.44 -6.66 -22.07
C CYS A 220 -7.76 -7.44 -21.97
N ASN A 221 -8.62 -7.13 -21.00
CA ASN A 221 -9.84 -7.85 -20.66
C ASN A 221 -9.63 -9.34 -20.27
N LEU A 222 -8.41 -9.75 -19.94
CA LEU A 222 -8.12 -11.10 -19.44
C LEU A 222 -8.83 -11.32 -18.09
N GLN A 223 -9.48 -12.49 -17.94
CA GLN A 223 -10.03 -12.91 -16.64
C GLN A 223 -9.32 -14.16 -16.13
N LEU A 224 -8.75 -14.08 -14.93
CA LEU A 224 -8.15 -15.19 -14.20
C LEU A 224 -9.05 -15.53 -13.01
N GLU A 225 -9.58 -16.75 -12.96
CA GLU A 225 -10.46 -17.16 -11.86
C GLU A 225 -10.19 -18.58 -11.35
N GLY A 226 -10.32 -18.76 -10.04
CA GLY A 226 -10.43 -20.08 -9.43
C GLY A 226 -11.85 -20.62 -9.53
N SER A 227 -11.99 -21.92 -9.79
CA SER A 227 -13.29 -22.57 -10.05
C SER A 227 -13.86 -23.35 -8.87
N GLY A 228 -13.21 -23.27 -7.70
CA GLY A 228 -13.67 -23.88 -6.44
C GLY A 228 -14.87 -23.16 -5.79
N VAL A 229 -15.34 -23.71 -4.68
CA VAL A 229 -16.37 -23.10 -3.83
C VAL A 229 -15.93 -21.72 -3.32
N SER A 230 -14.66 -21.61 -2.92
CA SER A 230 -14.06 -20.38 -2.38
C SER A 230 -12.61 -20.20 -2.83
N ALA A 231 -12.03 -19.05 -2.51
CA ALA A 231 -10.62 -18.76 -2.74
C ALA A 231 -9.67 -19.76 -2.07
N ASP A 232 -10.10 -20.44 -1.00
CA ASP A 232 -9.28 -21.45 -0.31
C ASP A 232 -9.01 -22.69 -1.17
N ASP A 233 -9.80 -22.91 -2.24
CA ASP A 233 -9.66 -24.07 -3.10
C ASP A 233 -8.55 -23.93 -4.13
N VAL A 234 -8.19 -22.69 -4.51
CA VAL A 234 -7.16 -22.39 -5.51
C VAL A 234 -6.10 -21.51 -4.87
N VAL A 235 -4.98 -22.12 -4.52
CA VAL A 235 -3.88 -21.44 -3.83
C VAL A 235 -2.72 -21.21 -4.81
N ILE A 236 -2.31 -19.96 -4.96
CA ILE A 236 -1.07 -19.53 -5.61
C ILE A 236 -0.05 -19.29 -4.50
N ASP A 237 0.92 -20.18 -4.37
CA ASP A 237 1.91 -20.12 -3.31
C ASP A 237 3.26 -19.66 -3.90
N ALA A 238 3.75 -18.51 -3.46
CA ALA A 238 5.05 -17.97 -3.88
C ALA A 238 6.20 -18.34 -2.92
N GLY A 239 5.96 -19.22 -1.95
CA GLY A 239 6.96 -19.60 -0.94
C GLY A 239 6.77 -21.02 -0.42
N ARG A 240 6.61 -21.15 0.90
CA ARG A 240 6.57 -22.42 1.62
C ARG A 240 5.14 -22.94 1.79
N VAL A 241 4.77 -23.91 0.95
CA VAL A 241 3.46 -24.59 1.00
C VAL A 241 3.08 -25.12 2.39
N ALA A 242 4.05 -25.67 3.12
CA ALA A 242 3.83 -26.25 4.44
C ALA A 242 3.38 -25.24 5.51
N SER A 243 3.55 -23.93 5.28
CA SER A 243 3.11 -22.88 6.21
C SER A 243 1.61 -22.61 6.14
N GLY A 244 0.88 -23.19 5.18
CA GLY A 244 -0.55 -22.93 5.04
C GLY A 244 -0.80 -21.44 4.72
N ASN A 245 -1.80 -20.82 5.33
CA ASN A 245 -2.03 -19.38 5.20
C ASN A 245 -1.29 -18.58 6.29
N GLY A 246 -0.17 -19.11 6.82
CA GLY A 246 0.58 -18.58 7.95
C GLY A 246 2.06 -18.35 7.65
N GLY A 247 2.80 -17.79 8.60
CA GLY A 247 4.27 -17.73 8.55
C GLY A 247 4.94 -19.06 8.98
N PRO A 248 6.25 -19.25 8.70
CA PRO A 248 7.14 -18.37 7.95
C PRO A 248 6.91 -18.47 6.43
N ARG A 249 7.13 -17.37 5.71
CA ARG A 249 6.84 -17.24 4.27
C ARG A 249 7.67 -18.19 3.39
N GLY A 250 8.98 -18.24 3.60
CA GLY A 250 9.91 -19.05 2.78
C GLY A 250 9.81 -18.76 1.28
N SER A 251 9.77 -17.47 0.93
CA SER A 251 9.48 -16.96 -0.42
C SER A 251 10.52 -17.40 -1.45
N ALA A 252 10.03 -17.80 -2.63
CA ALA A 252 10.79 -18.17 -3.81
C ALA A 252 10.79 -17.06 -4.88
N LYS A 253 9.79 -16.17 -4.85
CA LYS A 253 9.64 -15.02 -5.76
C LYS A 253 9.16 -13.78 -5.01
N ASP A 254 9.46 -12.61 -5.58
CA ASP A 254 9.16 -11.30 -4.99
C ASP A 254 7.69 -10.96 -5.10
N VAL A 255 7.09 -11.27 -6.24
CA VAL A 255 5.67 -11.02 -6.51
C VAL A 255 4.94 -12.33 -6.77
N GLY A 256 3.79 -12.54 -6.12
CA GLY A 256 2.95 -13.72 -6.36
C GLY A 256 2.21 -13.64 -7.70
N LEU A 257 1.53 -12.53 -7.96
CA LEU A 257 0.84 -12.26 -9.22
C LEU A 257 1.02 -10.80 -9.59
N ARG A 258 1.76 -10.53 -10.67
CA ARG A 258 1.88 -9.20 -11.27
C ARG A 258 0.91 -9.05 -12.43
N VAL A 259 0.27 -7.90 -12.51
CA VAL A 259 -0.67 -7.48 -13.54
C VAL A 259 -0.24 -6.10 -14.01
N ASP A 260 0.30 -6.02 -15.21
CA ASP A 260 1.02 -4.83 -15.67
C ASP A 260 0.47 -4.36 -17.02
N ARG A 261 -0.07 -3.13 -17.04
CA ARG A 261 -0.74 -2.51 -18.20
C ARG A 261 -1.83 -3.39 -18.81
N ALA A 262 -2.65 -4.03 -17.97
CA ALA A 262 -3.65 -5.02 -18.38
C ALA A 262 -5.08 -4.48 -18.21
N ASP A 263 -5.43 -3.50 -19.02
CA ASP A 263 -6.72 -2.81 -18.94
C ASP A 263 -7.91 -3.78 -19.00
N GLY A 264 -8.89 -3.59 -18.13
CA GLY A 264 -10.05 -4.47 -17.99
C GLY A 264 -9.81 -5.81 -17.28
N PHE A 265 -8.69 -5.99 -16.59
CA PHE A 265 -8.34 -7.27 -15.94
C PHE A 265 -9.31 -7.68 -14.82
N VAL A 266 -9.56 -8.98 -14.69
CA VAL A 266 -10.33 -9.56 -13.58
C VAL A 266 -9.54 -10.68 -12.91
N LEU A 267 -9.40 -10.59 -11.58
CA LEU A 267 -8.96 -11.68 -10.72
C LEU A 267 -10.12 -12.11 -9.81
N ARG A 268 -10.41 -13.40 -9.75
CA ARG A 268 -11.51 -13.88 -8.89
C ARG A 268 -11.23 -15.23 -8.21
N ASN A 269 -11.65 -15.38 -6.96
CA ASN A 269 -11.75 -16.70 -6.29
C ASN A 269 -10.41 -17.44 -6.17
N VAL A 270 -9.34 -16.73 -5.79
CA VAL A 270 -8.00 -17.28 -5.58
C VAL A 270 -7.40 -16.82 -4.26
N ASN A 271 -6.51 -17.62 -3.69
CA ASN A 271 -5.71 -17.29 -2.51
C ASN A 271 -4.24 -17.16 -2.94
N VAL A 272 -3.65 -15.97 -2.81
CA VAL A 272 -2.24 -15.70 -3.12
C VAL A 272 -1.47 -15.52 -1.83
N ARG A 273 -0.33 -16.20 -1.67
CA ARG A 273 0.41 -16.15 -0.41
C ARG A 273 1.92 -16.28 -0.55
N HIS A 274 2.61 -15.84 0.50
CA HIS A 274 4.05 -16.04 0.72
C HIS A 274 5.00 -15.37 -0.28
N ALA A 275 4.56 -14.31 -0.96
CA ALA A 275 5.46 -13.50 -1.78
C ALA A 275 6.49 -12.76 -0.90
N ASN A 276 7.71 -12.57 -1.39
CA ASN A 276 8.75 -11.86 -0.63
C ASN A 276 8.42 -10.36 -0.47
N GLU A 277 7.72 -9.77 -1.44
CA GLU A 277 7.32 -8.36 -1.45
C GLU A 277 5.80 -8.25 -1.56
N HIS A 278 5.21 -8.61 -2.71
CA HIS A 278 3.81 -8.31 -3.02
C HIS A 278 3.01 -9.55 -3.41
N GLY A 279 1.84 -9.75 -2.79
CA GLY A 279 0.97 -10.87 -3.12
C GLY A 279 0.38 -10.70 -4.53
N ILE A 280 -0.52 -9.72 -4.64
CA ILE A 280 -1.14 -9.31 -5.91
C ILE A 280 -0.66 -7.88 -6.21
N TYR A 281 -0.06 -7.66 -7.38
CA TYR A 281 0.46 -6.37 -7.81
C TYR A 281 -0.18 -5.95 -9.13
N VAL A 282 -1.06 -4.96 -9.11
CA VAL A 282 -1.59 -4.27 -10.31
C VAL A 282 -0.80 -2.98 -10.51
N LEU A 283 -0.42 -2.70 -11.76
CA LEU A 283 0.35 -1.51 -12.13
C LEU A 283 -0.12 -0.93 -13.48
N GLU A 284 -0.26 0.40 -13.55
CA GLU A 284 -0.50 1.16 -14.80
C GLU A 284 -1.69 0.63 -15.61
N THR A 285 -2.78 0.27 -14.94
CA THR A 285 -3.95 -0.42 -15.50
C THR A 285 -5.22 0.41 -15.31
N ASP A 286 -5.98 0.57 -16.39
CA ASP A 286 -7.30 1.18 -16.35
C ASP A 286 -8.40 0.12 -16.37
N GLY A 287 -9.25 0.16 -15.35
CA GLY A 287 -10.31 -0.81 -15.18
C GLY A 287 -9.79 -2.16 -14.68
N TYR A 288 -9.97 -2.47 -13.40
CA TYR A 288 -9.69 -3.81 -12.88
C TYR A 288 -10.72 -4.24 -11.84
N LEU A 289 -10.89 -5.55 -11.69
CA LEU A 289 -11.71 -6.15 -10.63
C LEU A 289 -10.93 -7.25 -9.90
N LEU A 290 -10.66 -7.04 -8.62
CA LEU A 290 -10.19 -8.09 -7.71
C LEU A 290 -11.35 -8.49 -6.79
N ASP A 291 -11.88 -9.71 -6.94
CA ASP A 291 -13.08 -10.15 -6.21
C ASP A 291 -12.94 -11.53 -5.58
N ARG A 292 -13.45 -11.71 -4.36
CA ARG A 292 -13.44 -13.01 -3.66
C ARG A 292 -12.03 -13.60 -3.60
N PHE A 293 -11.03 -12.83 -3.18
CA PHE A 293 -9.66 -13.31 -3.12
C PHE A 293 -9.12 -13.25 -1.70
N LYS A 294 -8.02 -13.97 -1.47
CA LYS A 294 -7.25 -13.89 -0.23
C LYS A 294 -5.79 -13.56 -0.51
N ALA A 295 -5.17 -12.78 0.35
CA ALA A 295 -3.76 -12.39 0.27
C ALA A 295 -3.09 -12.62 1.63
N PHE A 296 -2.19 -13.61 1.72
CA PHE A 296 -1.62 -14.02 3.01
C PHE A 296 -0.10 -13.95 3.07
N TYR A 297 0.39 -13.34 4.15
CA TYR A 297 1.79 -13.34 4.56
C TYR A 297 2.72 -12.96 3.41
N SER A 298 2.45 -11.82 2.77
CA SER A 298 3.42 -11.16 1.89
C SER A 298 4.47 -10.44 2.74
N GLY A 299 5.69 -10.26 2.22
CA GLY A 299 6.69 -9.51 2.96
C GLY A 299 6.36 -8.04 3.16
N GLU A 300 5.59 -7.46 2.24
CA GLU A 300 5.26 -6.05 2.25
C GLU A 300 3.76 -5.87 2.07
N TYR A 301 3.25 -6.01 0.84
CA TYR A 301 1.83 -5.77 0.56
C TYR A 301 1.09 -7.08 0.23
N GLY A 302 -0.07 -7.27 0.87
CA GLY A 302 -0.99 -8.33 0.44
C GLY A 302 -1.46 -8.05 -0.99
N VAL A 303 -1.95 -6.83 -1.19
CA VAL A 303 -2.30 -6.25 -2.49
C VAL A 303 -1.60 -4.90 -2.65
N LEU A 304 -0.93 -4.70 -3.77
CA LEU A 304 -0.41 -3.43 -4.25
C LEU A 304 -1.14 -3.09 -5.56
N THR A 305 -1.85 -1.97 -5.60
CA THR A 305 -2.27 -1.33 -6.86
C THR A 305 -1.57 0.01 -6.93
N PHE A 306 -1.07 0.40 -8.10
CA PHE A 306 -0.25 1.59 -8.21
C PHE A 306 -0.50 2.33 -9.52
N VAL A 307 -0.83 3.63 -9.41
CA VAL A 307 -1.20 4.51 -10.54
C VAL A 307 -2.38 4.02 -11.37
N GLU A 308 -3.36 3.40 -10.71
CA GLU A 308 -4.55 2.87 -11.37
C GLU A 308 -5.68 3.89 -11.53
N ASP A 309 -6.62 3.53 -12.41
CA ASP A 309 -7.93 4.14 -12.51
C ASP A 309 -9.04 3.10 -12.76
N HIS A 310 -10.29 3.45 -12.45
CA HIS A 310 -11.48 2.57 -12.51
C HIS A 310 -11.31 1.20 -11.82
N GLY A 311 -10.70 1.20 -10.63
CA GLY A 311 -10.40 -0.03 -9.87
C GLY A 311 -11.50 -0.44 -8.89
N LEU A 312 -11.75 -1.75 -8.76
CA LEU A 312 -12.59 -2.32 -7.70
C LEU A 312 -11.92 -3.51 -7.01
N VAL A 313 -11.70 -3.41 -5.70
CA VAL A 313 -11.27 -4.49 -4.82
C VAL A 313 -12.42 -4.83 -3.88
N GLN A 314 -12.87 -6.08 -3.86
CA GLN A 314 -13.99 -6.46 -3.00
C GLN A 314 -14.02 -7.91 -2.53
N ASN A 315 -14.79 -8.15 -1.46
CA ASN A 315 -15.05 -9.48 -0.90
C ASN A 315 -13.75 -10.22 -0.55
N CYS A 316 -12.81 -9.53 0.10
CA CYS A 316 -11.44 -10.01 0.24
C CYS A 316 -11.00 -10.23 1.69
N GLU A 317 -9.96 -11.05 1.87
CA GLU A 317 -9.26 -11.22 3.13
C GLU A 317 -7.76 -10.99 2.93
N ALA A 318 -7.15 -10.11 3.72
CA ALA A 318 -5.72 -9.83 3.65
C ALA A 318 -5.08 -9.85 5.04
N ALA A 319 -4.07 -10.70 5.25
CA ALA A 319 -3.43 -10.82 6.56
C ALA A 319 -1.97 -11.25 6.53
N GLY A 320 -1.23 -10.93 7.59
CA GLY A 320 0.16 -11.34 7.78
C GLY A 320 1.20 -10.51 7.04
N SER A 321 0.80 -9.40 6.43
CA SER A 321 1.67 -8.56 5.60
C SER A 321 2.55 -7.63 6.44
N GLY A 322 3.83 -7.55 6.05
CA GLY A 322 4.84 -6.75 6.75
C GLY A 322 4.67 -5.24 6.61
N ASP A 323 4.02 -4.77 5.54
CA ASP A 323 3.58 -3.38 5.39
C ASP A 323 2.07 -3.28 5.57
N SER A 324 1.30 -3.64 4.54
CA SER A 324 -0.15 -3.58 4.62
C SER A 324 -0.89 -4.70 3.91
N GLY A 325 -2.10 -5.00 4.38
CA GLY A 325 -2.98 -5.95 3.70
C GLY A 325 -3.42 -5.44 2.33
N LEU A 326 -3.84 -4.18 2.24
CA LEU A 326 -4.38 -3.54 1.05
C LEU A 326 -3.69 -2.19 0.79
N TYR A 327 -3.17 -1.99 -0.43
CA TYR A 327 -2.48 -0.75 -0.79
C TYR A 327 -2.93 -0.21 -2.16
N PRO A 328 -3.75 0.86 -2.22
CA PRO A 328 -4.05 1.60 -3.45
C PRO A 328 -3.19 2.87 -3.57
N GLY A 329 -1.93 2.71 -3.96
CA GLY A 329 -0.98 3.82 -4.03
C GLY A 329 -1.16 4.67 -5.28
N ALA A 330 -0.95 5.98 -5.12
CA ALA A 330 -0.91 6.93 -6.23
C ALA A 330 -2.07 6.81 -7.24
N GLY A 331 -3.28 6.40 -6.82
CA GLY A 331 -4.45 6.32 -7.70
C GLY A 331 -4.77 7.65 -8.39
N ALA A 332 -5.43 7.57 -9.55
CA ALA A 332 -5.74 8.73 -10.37
C ALA A 332 -6.46 9.85 -9.59
N LYS A 333 -6.00 11.08 -9.77
CA LYS A 333 -6.57 12.28 -9.12
C LYS A 333 -7.86 12.71 -9.79
N THR A 334 -8.96 12.01 -9.52
CA THR A 334 -10.27 12.21 -10.17
C THR A 334 -11.28 12.98 -9.32
N ALA A 335 -10.91 13.34 -8.09
CA ALA A 335 -11.76 14.02 -7.12
C ALA A 335 -11.29 15.48 -6.84
N ALA A 336 -10.86 15.76 -5.60
CA ALA A 336 -10.28 17.03 -5.19
C ALA A 336 -8.94 17.27 -5.90
N GLY A 337 -8.71 18.51 -6.34
CA GLY A 337 -7.49 18.90 -7.05
C GLY A 337 -7.20 18.12 -8.33
N ARG A 338 -8.25 17.60 -9.00
CA ARG A 338 -8.14 16.93 -10.30
C ARG A 338 -7.76 17.90 -11.42
N ASP A 339 -6.99 17.41 -12.38
CA ASP A 339 -6.81 18.11 -13.66
C ASP A 339 -8.05 17.87 -14.52
N THR A 340 -8.88 18.89 -14.70
CA THR A 340 -10.12 18.81 -15.47
C THR A 340 -9.92 18.56 -16.96
N LYS A 341 -8.69 18.72 -17.49
CA LYS A 341 -8.36 18.34 -18.86
C LYS A 341 -8.44 16.83 -19.04
N TRP A 342 -7.95 16.08 -18.05
CA TRP A 342 -7.93 14.61 -18.06
C TRP A 342 -9.17 14.02 -17.38
N TYR A 343 -9.66 14.66 -16.33
CA TYR A 343 -10.77 14.19 -15.50
C TYR A 343 -11.87 15.27 -15.40
N PRO A 344 -12.71 15.43 -16.44
CA PRO A 344 -13.70 16.52 -16.49
C PRO A 344 -14.75 16.43 -15.37
N ALA A 345 -15.13 15.22 -14.98
CA ALA A 345 -16.11 14.97 -13.93
C ALA A 345 -15.46 14.42 -12.65
N PHE A 346 -16.01 14.80 -11.50
CA PHE A 346 -15.67 14.19 -10.22
C PHE A 346 -16.09 12.71 -10.23
N ARG A 347 -15.21 11.84 -9.76
CA ARG A 347 -15.51 10.45 -9.36
C ARG A 347 -14.45 9.96 -8.40
N TYR A 348 -14.69 8.79 -7.80
CA TYR A 348 -13.63 8.02 -7.16
C TYR A 348 -12.90 7.21 -8.25
N SER A 349 -11.57 7.21 -8.22
CA SER A 349 -10.74 6.43 -9.15
C SER A 349 -10.78 4.95 -8.81
N GLN A 350 -10.84 4.64 -7.52
CA GLN A 350 -10.82 3.28 -7.01
C GLN A 350 -11.85 3.10 -5.88
N GLU A 351 -12.38 1.88 -5.74
CA GLU A 351 -13.26 1.48 -4.64
C GLU A 351 -12.73 0.21 -3.97
N ILE A 352 -12.68 0.19 -2.64
CA ILE A 352 -12.32 -0.96 -1.82
C ILE A 352 -13.44 -1.22 -0.83
N ARG A 353 -14.10 -2.38 -0.95
CA ARG A 353 -15.26 -2.68 -0.11
C ARG A 353 -15.42 -4.13 0.30
N TYR A 354 -16.09 -4.34 1.43
CA TYR A 354 -16.38 -5.69 1.94
C TYR A 354 -15.11 -6.54 2.10
N CYS A 355 -14.04 -5.97 2.62
CA CYS A 355 -12.80 -6.68 2.92
C CYS A 355 -12.53 -6.78 4.41
N ASP A 356 -11.86 -7.86 4.81
CA ASP A 356 -11.28 -8.05 6.14
C ASP A 356 -9.76 -7.95 6.01
N SER A 357 -9.18 -6.86 6.50
CA SER A 357 -7.73 -6.68 6.53
C SER A 357 -7.23 -6.67 7.96
N HIS A 358 -6.52 -7.73 8.35
CA HIS A 358 -6.21 -8.02 9.74
C HIS A 358 -4.85 -8.66 9.95
N HIS A 359 -4.31 -8.57 11.17
CA HIS A 359 -3.02 -9.20 11.52
C HIS A 359 -1.87 -8.75 10.60
N ASN A 360 -1.86 -7.48 10.20
CA ASN A 360 -0.78 -6.86 9.42
C ASN A 360 -0.07 -5.79 10.27
N THR A 361 1.05 -5.27 9.77
CA THR A 361 1.58 -3.99 10.29
C THR A 361 0.53 -2.89 10.11
N SER A 362 0.00 -2.72 8.89
CA SER A 362 -1.12 -1.83 8.59
C SER A 362 -2.27 -2.57 7.89
N GLY A 363 -3.52 -2.27 8.22
CA GLY A 363 -4.65 -2.86 7.48
C GLY A 363 -4.77 -2.31 6.05
N TYR A 364 -4.54 -1.01 5.89
CA TYR A 364 -4.59 -0.28 4.62
C TYR A 364 -3.42 0.70 4.54
N SER A 365 -2.82 0.88 3.36
CA SER A 365 -1.86 1.95 3.12
C SER A 365 -2.03 2.60 1.74
N GLY A 366 -2.16 3.93 1.67
CA GLY A 366 -2.47 4.66 0.43
C GLY A 366 -1.59 5.86 0.15
N THR A 367 -0.26 5.70 0.13
CA THR A 367 0.66 6.82 -0.13
C THR A 367 0.36 7.49 -1.47
N ASN A 368 0.08 8.80 -1.44
CA ASN A 368 -0.38 9.60 -2.59
C ASN A 368 -1.63 9.07 -3.31
N GLY A 369 -2.30 8.06 -2.77
CA GLY A 369 -3.54 7.51 -3.32
C GLY A 369 -4.66 8.53 -3.18
N SER A 370 -5.15 9.04 -4.30
CA SER A 370 -6.19 10.07 -4.31
C SER A 370 -7.51 9.51 -4.81
N ALA A 371 -8.61 10.09 -4.35
CA ALA A 371 -9.96 9.75 -4.80
C ALA A 371 -10.32 8.26 -4.59
N THR A 372 -9.88 7.65 -3.49
CA THR A 372 -10.26 6.27 -3.16
C THR A 372 -11.53 6.25 -2.29
N HIS A 373 -12.51 5.44 -2.68
CA HIS A 373 -13.67 5.13 -1.85
C HIS A 373 -13.39 3.84 -1.05
N VAL A 374 -13.40 3.94 0.28
CA VAL A 374 -13.12 2.83 1.18
C VAL A 374 -14.34 2.64 2.07
N ASP A 375 -15.11 1.59 1.82
CA ASP A 375 -16.40 1.39 2.49
C ASP A 375 -16.75 -0.04 2.90
N HIS A 376 -17.48 -0.18 4.02
CA HIS A 376 -17.95 -1.48 4.53
C HIS A 376 -16.86 -2.54 4.75
N ASN A 377 -15.64 -2.10 5.09
CA ASN A 377 -14.52 -2.97 5.43
C ASN A 377 -14.37 -3.16 6.94
N ASN A 378 -13.65 -4.21 7.33
CA ASN A 378 -13.18 -4.40 8.70
C ASN A 378 -11.65 -4.36 8.73
N PHE A 379 -11.10 -3.40 9.47
CA PHE A 379 -9.66 -3.26 9.73
C PHE A 379 -9.41 -3.55 11.22
N TYR A 380 -8.92 -4.74 11.52
CA TYR A 380 -8.79 -5.19 12.91
C TYR A 380 -7.56 -6.02 13.19
N GLY A 381 -7.10 -6.06 14.44
CA GLY A 381 -5.93 -6.87 14.80
C GLY A 381 -4.66 -6.50 14.04
N ASN A 382 -4.56 -5.29 13.48
CA ASN A 382 -3.31 -4.76 12.91
C ASN A 382 -2.54 -3.98 13.98
N ALA A 383 -1.35 -3.46 13.67
CA ALA A 383 -0.75 -2.41 14.50
C ALA A 383 -1.43 -1.06 14.25
N LEU A 384 -1.67 -0.73 12.98
CA LEU A 384 -2.43 0.43 12.52
C LEU A 384 -3.54 -0.05 11.59
N GLY A 385 -4.80 0.37 11.81
CA GLY A 385 -5.89 -0.07 10.94
C GLY A 385 -5.80 0.51 9.52
N PHE A 386 -5.46 1.80 9.39
CA PHE A 386 -5.40 2.49 8.11
C PHE A 386 -4.36 3.60 8.11
N THR A 387 -3.59 3.69 7.03
CA THR A 387 -2.71 4.82 6.72
C THR A 387 -2.97 5.40 5.34
N THR A 388 -3.06 6.72 5.26
CA THR A 388 -2.83 7.46 4.02
C THR A 388 -1.84 8.58 4.31
N ASP A 389 -0.91 8.80 3.38
CA ASP A 389 0.18 9.74 3.58
C ASP A 389 0.71 10.33 2.27
N VAL A 390 1.62 11.30 2.41
CA VAL A 390 2.27 12.00 1.31
C VAL A 390 3.77 11.70 1.21
N PHE A 391 4.28 10.72 1.97
CA PHE A 391 5.71 10.42 2.06
C PHE A 391 6.18 9.65 0.83
N THR A 392 6.57 10.40 -0.20
CA THR A 392 6.79 9.83 -1.52
C THR A 392 8.23 9.90 -2.01
N ALA A 393 8.64 8.85 -2.74
CA ALA A 393 9.91 8.82 -3.45
C ALA A 393 9.87 9.69 -4.73
N ALA A 394 11.04 9.83 -5.34
CA ALA A 394 11.22 10.42 -6.67
C ALA A 394 10.52 9.65 -7.77
N GLY A 395 9.77 10.37 -8.61
CA GLY A 395 9.02 9.78 -9.74
C GLY A 395 7.61 9.27 -9.43
N HIS A 396 7.19 9.20 -8.17
CA HIS A 396 5.82 8.78 -7.79
C HIS A 396 4.83 9.94 -8.00
N PRO A 397 3.78 9.78 -8.83
CA PRO A 397 2.79 10.81 -9.01
C PRO A 397 1.87 10.94 -7.79
N GLY A 398 1.03 11.97 -7.80
CA GLY A 398 -0.09 12.05 -6.87
C GLY A 398 0.11 12.95 -5.66
N PHE A 399 1.25 13.64 -5.51
CA PHE A 399 1.41 14.61 -4.42
C PHE A 399 0.53 15.87 -4.61
N PRO A 400 -0.06 16.43 -3.54
CA PRO A 400 -0.34 15.76 -2.28
C PRO A 400 -1.48 14.75 -2.43
N GLN A 401 -1.47 13.71 -1.60
CA GLN A 401 -2.61 12.81 -1.39
C GLN A 401 -3.88 13.62 -1.10
N GLN A 402 -5.00 13.31 -1.77
CA GLN A 402 -6.24 14.04 -1.52
C GLN A 402 -7.54 13.34 -1.93
N GLY A 403 -8.61 13.66 -1.21
CA GLY A 403 -9.99 13.42 -1.64
C GLY A 403 -10.53 12.01 -1.43
N ASP A 404 -9.94 11.22 -0.53
CA ASP A 404 -10.48 9.91 -0.18
C ASP A 404 -11.80 10.03 0.59
N LEU A 405 -12.69 9.06 0.40
CA LEU A 405 -13.89 8.87 1.20
C LEU A 405 -13.79 7.55 1.96
N VAL A 406 -13.65 7.64 3.27
CA VAL A 406 -13.58 6.51 4.19
C VAL A 406 -14.89 6.46 4.98
N GLU A 407 -15.80 5.54 4.63
CA GLU A 407 -17.11 5.49 5.27
C GLU A 407 -17.65 4.10 5.61
N ALA A 408 -18.48 4.01 6.66
CA ALA A 408 -19.13 2.77 7.06
C ALA A 408 -18.18 1.57 7.30
N ASN A 409 -16.93 1.83 7.69
CA ASN A 409 -15.95 0.80 8.05
C ASN A 409 -15.93 0.56 9.56
N ASN A 410 -15.40 -0.61 9.95
CA ASN A 410 -15.07 -0.94 11.32
C ASN A 410 -13.54 -0.92 11.50
N PHE A 411 -13.05 -0.07 12.40
CA PHE A 411 -11.66 -0.01 12.83
C PHE A 411 -11.58 -0.46 14.28
N SER A 412 -11.08 -1.66 14.53
CA SER A 412 -11.16 -2.21 15.88
C SER A 412 -10.00 -3.08 16.31
N SER A 413 -9.67 -3.02 17.60
CA SER A 413 -8.68 -3.92 18.20
C SER A 413 -7.34 -3.93 17.44
N ASN A 414 -6.95 -2.79 16.83
CA ASN A 414 -5.69 -2.66 16.12
C ASN A 414 -4.54 -2.50 17.13
N ASN A 415 -4.36 -3.50 17.98
CA ASN A 415 -3.41 -3.54 19.10
C ASN A 415 -2.33 -4.61 18.89
N PHE A 416 -2.36 -5.32 17.75
CA PHE A 416 -1.33 -6.29 17.40
C PHE A 416 0.00 -5.56 17.27
N ASN A 417 1.05 -6.14 17.82
CA ASN A 417 2.36 -5.52 17.84
C ASN A 417 3.36 -6.40 17.11
N PRO A 418 3.60 -6.14 15.81
CA PRO A 418 4.55 -6.91 15.01
C PRO A 418 6.00 -6.63 15.42
N TYR A 419 6.23 -5.64 16.28
CA TYR A 419 7.54 -5.30 16.83
C TYR A 419 7.88 -6.11 18.09
N LEU A 420 7.10 -7.14 18.46
CA LEU A 420 7.32 -8.02 19.62
C LEU A 420 8.01 -9.37 19.26
N PRO A 421 8.66 -10.05 20.24
CA PRO A 421 9.30 -11.36 20.05
C PRO A 421 8.31 -12.41 19.69
N GLY A 422 8.69 -13.25 18.72
CA GLY A 422 7.84 -14.31 18.22
C GLY A 422 6.66 -13.82 17.37
N SER A 423 6.64 -12.54 16.97
CA SER A 423 5.73 -12.11 15.92
C SER A 423 5.96 -12.95 14.66
N ASP A 424 4.88 -13.47 14.11
CA ASP A 424 4.83 -14.18 12.84
C ASP A 424 4.74 -13.22 11.64
N VAL A 425 4.52 -11.93 11.91
CA VAL A 425 4.59 -10.83 10.95
C VAL A 425 5.91 -10.08 11.14
N SER A 426 6.60 -9.86 10.02
CA SER A 426 7.85 -9.13 9.99
C SER A 426 7.59 -7.70 9.49
N PRO A 427 7.57 -6.67 10.36
CA PRO A 427 7.18 -5.32 9.97
C PRO A 427 8.24 -4.67 9.08
N SER A 428 7.81 -4.05 7.98
CA SER A 428 8.65 -3.32 7.03
C SER A 428 8.51 -1.79 7.15
N VAL A 429 7.51 -1.33 7.90
CA VAL A 429 7.26 0.09 8.19
C VAL A 429 7.02 0.36 9.68
N PRO A 430 7.35 1.57 10.15
CA PRO A 430 7.05 2.03 11.50
C PRO A 430 5.67 2.70 11.61
N VAL A 431 4.78 2.17 12.46
CA VAL A 431 3.42 2.67 12.67
C VAL A 431 3.04 2.71 14.17
N PRO A 432 2.08 3.57 14.58
CA PRO A 432 1.61 3.68 15.95
C PRO A 432 0.68 2.52 16.33
N VAL A 433 1.24 1.49 16.96
CA VAL A 433 0.48 0.35 17.51
C VAL A 433 -0.67 0.86 18.39
N GLY A 434 -1.87 0.30 18.20
CA GLY A 434 -3.06 0.66 18.98
C GLY A 434 -3.96 1.69 18.29
N THR A 435 -3.75 1.98 17.00
CA THR A 435 -4.40 3.10 16.30
C THR A 435 -5.36 2.60 15.23
N GLY A 436 -6.57 3.16 15.19
CA GLY A 436 -7.57 2.81 14.19
C GLY A 436 -7.23 3.33 12.80
N LEU A 437 -6.86 4.61 12.69
CA LEU A 437 -6.60 5.26 11.40
C LEU A 437 -5.66 6.45 11.59
N TRP A 438 -4.83 6.75 10.59
CA TRP A 438 -4.24 8.08 10.47
C TRP A 438 -4.37 8.69 9.07
N ILE A 439 -4.23 10.01 8.99
CA ILE A 439 -4.04 10.80 7.77
C ILE A 439 -2.81 11.67 8.01
N ALA A 440 -1.76 11.44 7.22
CA ALA A 440 -0.46 12.12 7.35
C ALA A 440 -0.21 13.02 6.13
N GLY A 441 -0.56 14.29 6.21
CA GLY A 441 -0.39 15.22 5.08
C GLY A 441 -1.53 15.24 4.06
N GLY A 442 -2.49 14.31 4.13
CA GLY A 442 -3.60 14.23 3.18
C GLY A 442 -4.56 15.43 3.22
N ASN A 443 -5.15 15.78 2.08
CA ASN A 443 -6.10 16.88 1.94
C ASN A 443 -7.51 16.41 1.57
N ASP A 444 -8.53 17.20 1.90
CA ASP A 444 -9.90 17.01 1.41
C ASP A 444 -10.50 15.61 1.69
N ASN A 445 -9.90 14.84 2.61
CA ASN A 445 -10.38 13.50 2.92
C ASN A 445 -11.62 13.58 3.80
N VAL A 446 -12.53 12.62 3.62
CA VAL A 446 -13.76 12.50 4.38
C VAL A 446 -13.76 11.18 5.13
N VAL A 447 -13.75 11.24 6.46
CA VAL A 447 -13.88 10.08 7.36
C VAL A 447 -15.24 10.16 8.05
N ARG A 448 -16.22 9.37 7.59
CA ARG A 448 -17.59 9.48 8.12
C ARG A 448 -18.26 8.16 8.42
N LYS A 449 -19.15 8.15 9.42
CA LYS A 449 -20.02 7.00 9.73
C LYS A 449 -19.25 5.69 9.97
N ASN A 450 -17.99 5.77 10.37
CA ASN A 450 -17.20 4.61 10.74
C ASN A 450 -17.37 4.28 12.23
N HIS A 451 -17.08 3.05 12.61
CA HIS A 451 -16.96 2.63 13.99
C HIS A 451 -15.48 2.50 14.37
N PHE A 452 -15.06 3.21 15.42
CA PHE A 452 -13.72 3.09 16.00
C PHE A 452 -13.85 2.58 17.44
N TYR A 453 -13.38 1.37 17.74
CA TYR A 453 -13.52 0.79 19.07
C TYR A 453 -12.38 -0.15 19.44
N ASP A 454 -12.09 -0.28 20.74
CA ASP A 454 -11.01 -1.13 21.27
C ASP A 454 -9.61 -0.84 20.68
N ASN A 455 -9.37 0.35 20.12
CA ASN A 455 -8.02 0.77 19.70
C ASN A 455 -7.33 1.45 20.90
N TRP A 456 -6.36 0.77 21.51
CA TRP A 456 -5.87 1.15 22.84
C TRP A 456 -5.02 2.43 22.85
N ARG A 457 -4.56 2.89 21.67
CA ARG A 457 -3.93 4.20 21.51
C ARG A 457 -4.98 5.22 21.13
N ARG A 458 -5.52 5.10 19.91
CA ARG A 458 -6.29 6.16 19.25
C ARG A 458 -7.33 5.61 18.29
N GLY A 459 -8.43 6.36 18.11
CA GLY A 459 -9.29 6.26 16.93
C GLY A 459 -8.56 6.81 15.70
N PRO A 460 -9.00 7.93 15.11
CA PRO A 460 -8.24 8.65 14.08
C PRO A 460 -7.14 9.59 14.59
N MET A 461 -6.03 9.62 13.86
CA MET A 461 -4.98 10.65 13.92
C MET A 461 -4.98 11.50 12.65
N LEU A 462 -4.87 12.82 12.78
CA LEU A 462 -4.59 13.74 11.67
C LEU A 462 -3.31 14.51 11.99
N PHE A 463 -2.36 14.58 11.06
CA PHE A 463 -1.19 15.44 11.24
C PHE A 463 -0.57 15.92 9.94
N SER A 464 0.09 17.07 10.07
CA SER A 464 0.85 17.72 9.02
C SER A 464 2.08 16.91 8.62
N SER A 465 2.34 16.92 7.33
CA SER A 465 3.60 16.48 6.74
C SER A 465 4.08 17.63 5.86
N PRO A 466 4.80 18.62 6.43
CA PRO A 466 5.14 19.85 5.73
C PRO A 466 5.89 19.56 4.42
N ASP A 467 5.66 20.34 3.37
CA ASP A 467 6.27 20.14 2.05
C ASP A 467 7.80 20.06 2.16
N ALA A 468 8.40 20.90 3.01
CA ALA A 468 9.84 20.87 3.28
C ALA A 468 10.35 19.51 3.81
N ALA A 469 9.52 18.76 4.54
CA ALA A 469 9.81 17.41 5.01
C ALA A 469 9.52 16.32 3.96
N VAL A 470 8.72 16.64 2.94
CA VAL A 470 8.32 15.70 1.88
C VAL A 470 9.21 15.83 0.65
N CYS A 471 9.31 17.02 0.06
CA CYS A 471 10.21 17.28 -1.07
C CYS A 471 11.62 17.67 -0.64
N GLY A 472 11.84 18.31 0.52
CA GLY A 472 13.17 18.84 0.83
C GLY A 472 13.65 19.79 -0.28
N ASP A 473 14.84 19.58 -0.84
CA ASP A 473 15.36 20.40 -1.96
C ASP A 473 14.95 19.92 -3.35
N ARG A 474 13.98 19.00 -3.42
CA ARG A 474 13.61 18.34 -4.67
C ARG A 474 12.59 19.12 -5.47
N SER A 475 12.81 19.17 -6.78
CA SER A 475 11.87 19.71 -7.77
C SER A 475 11.13 18.64 -8.58
N ASP A 476 11.42 17.35 -8.36
CA ASP A 476 10.87 16.23 -9.13
C ASP A 476 9.55 15.67 -8.54
N ILE A 477 9.12 16.16 -7.37
CA ILE A 477 7.77 15.93 -6.85
C ILE A 477 6.85 17.02 -7.41
N THR A 478 6.13 16.70 -8.48
CA THR A 478 5.17 17.62 -9.10
C THR A 478 4.20 18.16 -8.05
N GLY A 479 4.16 19.49 -7.91
CA GLY A 479 3.26 20.18 -6.98
C GLY A 479 3.75 20.32 -5.54
N CYS A 480 4.95 19.84 -5.18
CA CYS A 480 5.55 20.09 -3.86
C CYS A 480 6.49 21.30 -3.91
N ASN A 481 6.32 22.25 -2.99
CA ASN A 481 7.21 23.40 -2.85
C ASN A 481 7.69 23.48 -1.40
N PRO A 482 9.00 23.34 -1.12
CA PRO A 482 9.51 23.29 0.26
C PRO A 482 9.34 24.60 1.04
N LEU A 483 8.97 25.69 0.36
CA LEU A 483 8.65 26.97 0.98
C LEU A 483 7.16 27.11 1.34
N THR A 484 6.35 26.10 1.05
CA THR A 484 4.91 26.07 1.34
C THR A 484 4.54 25.01 2.35
N VAL A 485 3.33 25.13 2.89
CA VAL A 485 2.64 24.05 3.60
C VAL A 485 1.37 23.81 2.81
N SER A 486 1.34 22.77 2.00
CA SER A 486 0.22 22.45 1.11
C SER A 486 -0.56 21.21 1.54
N THR A 487 -0.20 20.63 2.69
CA THR A 487 -0.70 19.35 3.21
C THR A 487 -1.53 19.50 4.50
N SER A 488 -2.42 18.53 4.77
CA SER A 488 -3.31 18.49 5.94
C SER A 488 -4.38 19.58 6.02
N TYR A 489 -5.07 19.83 4.91
CA TYR A 489 -6.15 20.81 4.80
C TYR A 489 -7.49 20.17 4.48
N ARG A 490 -8.58 20.83 4.92
CA ARG A 490 -9.96 20.54 4.49
C ARG A 490 -10.45 19.11 4.78
N ASN A 491 -9.82 18.42 5.72
CA ASN A 491 -10.24 17.08 6.12
C ASN A 491 -11.50 17.14 6.99
N LYS A 492 -12.41 16.18 6.81
CA LYS A 492 -13.72 16.15 7.46
C LYS A 492 -13.91 14.83 8.20
N LEU A 493 -14.03 14.87 9.52
CA LEU A 493 -14.20 13.69 10.35
C LEU A 493 -15.53 13.77 11.10
N TYR A 494 -16.59 13.13 10.60
CA TYR A 494 -17.94 13.35 11.13
C TYR A 494 -18.86 12.14 11.18
N GLY A 495 -19.81 12.16 12.12
CA GLY A 495 -20.80 11.08 12.24
C GLY A 495 -20.20 9.72 12.61
N ASN A 496 -18.95 9.67 13.09
CA ASN A 496 -18.31 8.43 13.51
C ASN A 496 -18.80 8.02 14.90
N VAL A 497 -18.80 6.71 15.17
CA VAL A 497 -19.16 6.11 16.45
C VAL A 497 -17.88 5.66 17.15
N MET A 498 -17.64 6.19 18.35
CA MET A 498 -16.39 6.06 19.08
C MET A 498 -16.57 5.24 20.35
N GLY A 499 -15.72 4.23 20.53
CA GLY A 499 -15.69 3.37 21.72
C GLY A 499 -16.86 2.38 21.81
N VAL A 500 -17.56 2.12 20.71
CA VAL A 500 -18.72 1.21 20.66
C VAL A 500 -18.69 0.37 19.39
N SER A 501 -18.77 -0.94 19.57
CA SER A 501 -18.87 -1.89 18.45
C SER A 501 -20.24 -1.80 17.74
N PRO A 502 -20.37 -2.31 16.50
CA PRO A 502 -21.66 -2.38 15.81
C PRO A 502 -22.76 -3.15 16.58
N THR A 503 -22.37 -4.08 17.45
CA THR A 503 -23.30 -4.82 18.33
C THR A 503 -23.69 -4.05 19.60
N LYS A 504 -23.31 -2.76 19.69
CA LYS A 504 -23.52 -1.86 20.83
C LYS A 504 -22.73 -2.19 22.10
N ALA A 505 -21.82 -3.16 22.04
CA ALA A 505 -20.90 -3.41 23.15
C ALA A 505 -19.92 -2.24 23.30
N VAL A 506 -19.79 -1.73 24.53
CA VAL A 506 -18.85 -0.64 24.87
C VAL A 506 -17.43 -1.20 24.91
N ALA A 507 -16.57 -0.66 24.06
CA ALA A 507 -15.17 -1.05 23.94
C ALA A 507 -14.35 0.23 23.62
N PRO A 508 -13.94 1.00 24.65
CA PRO A 508 -13.37 2.32 24.48
C PRO A 508 -12.04 2.32 23.71
N ASN A 509 -11.79 3.40 22.95
CA ASN A 509 -10.45 3.71 22.47
C ASN A 509 -9.64 4.38 23.59
N GLY A 510 -8.31 4.47 23.42
CA GLY A 510 -7.47 5.27 24.32
C GLY A 510 -7.83 6.76 24.27
N VAL A 511 -7.81 7.33 23.06
CA VAL A 511 -8.33 8.67 22.74
C VAL A 511 -9.11 8.57 21.43
N ASP A 512 -10.28 9.19 21.34
CA ASP A 512 -11.11 9.05 20.13
C ASP A 512 -10.53 9.79 18.94
N PHE A 513 -10.05 11.02 19.11
CA PHE A 513 -9.40 11.78 18.04
C PHE A 513 -8.09 12.42 18.46
N TRP A 514 -7.11 12.42 17.57
CA TRP A 514 -5.83 13.07 17.80
C TRP A 514 -5.46 13.94 16.60
N TRP A 515 -5.05 15.18 16.86
CA TRP A 515 -4.66 16.14 15.83
C TRP A 515 -3.47 16.96 16.32
N ASP A 516 -2.40 17.03 15.53
CA ASP A 516 -1.24 17.87 15.85
C ASP A 516 -1.55 19.37 15.86
N ALA A 517 -2.66 19.76 15.24
CA ALA A 517 -3.09 21.15 15.08
C ALA A 517 -2.03 22.03 14.42
N PHE A 518 -1.18 21.47 13.54
CA PHE A 518 0.01 22.15 13.02
C PHE A 518 -0.27 23.60 12.58
N PRO A 519 0.59 24.57 12.96
CA PRO A 519 0.39 25.97 12.62
C PRO A 519 0.17 26.20 11.12
N GLY A 520 -0.93 26.86 10.79
CA GLY A 520 -1.27 27.20 9.39
C GLY A 520 -2.05 26.13 8.65
N ASN A 521 -2.30 24.94 9.23
CA ASN A 521 -3.35 24.06 8.73
C ASN A 521 -4.72 24.69 8.95
N THR A 522 -5.63 24.54 7.99
CA THR A 522 -6.97 25.14 8.05
C THR A 522 -8.05 24.18 7.57
N GLN A 523 -9.30 24.46 7.96
CA GLN A 523 -10.49 23.80 7.44
C GLN A 523 -10.64 22.31 7.77
N ASN A 524 -9.86 21.79 8.72
CA ASN A 524 -10.08 20.46 9.27
C ASN A 524 -11.23 20.51 10.28
N CYS A 525 -12.27 19.70 10.12
CA CYS A 525 -13.49 19.83 10.91
C CYS A 525 -13.98 18.49 11.47
N TRP A 526 -14.50 18.52 12.70
CA TRP A 526 -15.01 17.37 13.44
C TRP A 526 -16.41 17.63 14.01
N TRP A 527 -17.45 16.97 13.50
CA TRP A 527 -18.82 17.21 13.98
C TRP A 527 -19.67 15.94 14.01
N GLY A 528 -20.72 15.96 14.83
CA GLY A 528 -21.70 14.86 14.88
C GLY A 528 -21.13 13.49 15.27
N ASN A 529 -19.89 13.43 15.77
CA ASN A 529 -19.28 12.18 16.26
C ASN A 529 -19.90 11.82 17.62
N THR A 530 -20.15 10.54 17.85
CA THR A 530 -20.84 10.03 19.04
C THR A 530 -19.93 9.10 19.83
N ALA A 531 -20.02 9.15 21.16
CA ALA A 531 -19.30 8.24 22.05
C ALA A 531 -20.26 7.21 22.66
N ALA A 532 -19.71 6.28 23.44
CA ALA A 532 -20.51 5.35 24.25
C ALA A 532 -21.57 6.07 25.11
N PRO A 533 -22.72 5.43 25.39
CA PRO A 533 -23.76 6.00 26.25
C PRO A 533 -23.19 6.52 27.58
N GLY A 534 -23.51 7.76 27.94
CA GLY A 534 -23.01 8.42 29.16
C GLY A 534 -21.56 8.91 29.08
N LYS A 535 -20.89 8.82 27.92
CA LYS A 535 -19.54 9.35 27.68
C LYS A 535 -19.56 10.48 26.66
N LYS A 536 -18.47 11.26 26.63
CA LYS A 536 -18.20 12.26 25.60
C LYS A 536 -17.07 11.75 24.70
N VAL A 537 -17.08 12.19 23.45
CA VAL A 537 -15.95 11.99 22.54
C VAL A 537 -14.71 12.64 23.15
N THR A 538 -13.62 11.89 23.21
CA THR A 538 -12.33 12.34 23.75
C THR A 538 -11.40 12.80 22.63
N SER A 539 -10.57 13.80 22.88
CA SER A 539 -9.61 14.24 21.87
C SER A 539 -8.33 14.84 22.45
N SER A 540 -7.27 14.83 21.63
CA SER A 540 -6.07 15.65 21.82
C SER A 540 -5.85 16.48 20.55
N PRO A 541 -5.95 17.82 20.57
CA PRO A 541 -6.29 18.66 21.72
C PRO A 541 -7.70 18.40 22.29
N ALA A 542 -7.94 18.85 23.53
CA ALA A 542 -9.21 18.61 24.24
C ALA A 542 -10.44 19.18 23.54
N ASN A 543 -10.27 20.15 22.64
CA ASN A 543 -11.32 20.71 21.81
C ASN A 543 -10.91 20.62 20.34
N LEU A 544 -11.79 20.07 19.50
CA LEU A 544 -11.63 20.03 18.05
C LEU A 544 -12.61 21.00 17.39
N PRO A 545 -12.23 21.66 16.27
CA PRO A 545 -13.12 22.56 15.54
C PRO A 545 -14.34 21.82 14.95
N ASP A 546 -15.55 22.16 15.41
CA ASP A 546 -16.80 21.64 14.85
C ASP A 546 -17.20 22.32 13.52
N CYS A 547 -16.74 23.55 13.32
CA CYS A 547 -17.01 24.33 12.12
C CYS A 547 -18.51 24.56 11.84
N LEU A 548 -19.33 24.74 12.87
CA LEU A 548 -20.80 24.91 12.78
C LEU A 548 -21.46 23.72 12.05
N GLY A 549 -21.16 22.51 12.48
CA GLY A 549 -21.58 21.27 11.83
C GLY A 549 -20.99 21.11 10.43
N GLY A 550 -19.73 21.51 10.27
CA GLY A 550 -19.02 21.50 8.97
C GLY A 550 -19.44 22.57 7.95
N ARG A 551 -20.36 23.49 8.30
CA ARG A 551 -20.87 24.55 7.39
C ARG A 551 -19.94 25.74 7.24
N ALA A 552 -19.07 25.96 8.23
CA ALA A 552 -18.15 27.08 8.28
C ALA A 552 -16.69 26.60 8.46
N PRO A 553 -16.11 25.87 7.49
CA PRO A 553 -14.79 25.29 7.61
C PRO A 553 -13.68 26.34 7.85
N TRP A 554 -13.86 27.58 7.38
CA TRP A 554 -12.92 28.68 7.60
C TRP A 554 -12.71 29.04 9.09
N LEU A 555 -13.56 28.55 10.00
CA LEU A 555 -13.38 28.72 11.45
C LEU A 555 -12.31 27.78 12.05
N SER A 556 -11.90 26.73 11.34
CA SER A 556 -10.84 25.85 11.80
C SER A 556 -9.47 26.36 11.38
N VAL A 557 -8.63 26.66 12.37
CA VAL A 557 -7.23 27.03 12.20
C VAL A 557 -6.39 26.24 13.21
N GLY A 558 -5.31 25.62 12.74
CA GLY A 558 -4.29 24.99 13.58
C GLY A 558 -3.35 26.04 14.16
N PHE A 559 -3.15 26.00 15.48
CA PHE A 559 -2.25 26.88 16.24
C PHE A 559 -1.07 26.13 16.89
N GLY A 560 -0.97 24.83 16.60
CA GLY A 560 -0.04 23.88 17.16
C GLY A 560 -0.52 23.23 18.45
N ASN A 561 0.03 22.06 18.74
CA ASN A 561 -0.12 21.39 20.02
C ASN A 561 1.23 20.78 20.43
N VAL A 562 1.89 21.40 21.40
CA VAL A 562 3.28 21.06 21.80
C VAL A 562 3.43 19.58 22.15
N GLY A 563 2.47 18.98 22.87
CA GLY A 563 2.56 17.56 23.25
C GLY A 563 2.44 16.64 22.05
N ASN A 564 1.49 16.91 21.17
CA ASN A 564 1.26 16.14 19.96
C ASN A 564 2.41 16.29 18.95
N GLU A 565 2.89 17.51 18.73
CA GLU A 565 4.03 17.78 17.85
C GLU A 565 5.33 17.21 18.41
N ALA A 566 5.56 17.24 19.73
CA ALA A 566 6.72 16.61 20.35
C ALA A 566 6.69 15.08 20.17
N GLU A 567 5.52 14.45 20.23
CA GLU A 567 5.39 13.03 19.89
C GLU A 567 5.75 12.76 18.43
N LEU A 568 5.22 13.56 17.49
CA LEU A 568 5.57 13.43 16.07
C LEU A 568 7.06 13.61 15.86
N LEU A 569 7.67 14.64 16.44
CA LEU A 569 9.10 14.87 16.37
C LEU A 569 9.86 13.65 16.92
N THR A 570 9.42 13.07 18.04
CA THR A 570 10.07 11.90 18.64
C THR A 570 9.91 10.63 17.80
N CYS A 571 8.81 10.47 17.06
CA CYS A 571 8.51 9.24 16.33
C CYS A 571 8.79 9.28 14.82
N ILE A 572 8.84 10.47 14.25
CA ILE A 572 9.14 10.73 12.84
C ILE A 572 10.63 11.06 12.67
N THR A 573 11.29 11.68 13.67
CA THR A 573 12.74 11.90 13.59
C THR A 573 13.55 10.65 13.93
N GLN A 574 14.71 10.55 13.29
CA GLN A 574 15.41 9.27 13.10
C GLN A 574 16.24 8.81 14.29
N LYS A 575 16.59 9.71 15.20
CA LYS A 575 17.47 9.40 16.35
C LYS A 575 16.77 8.55 17.42
N THR A 576 15.47 8.33 17.28
CA THR A 576 14.58 7.77 18.31
C THR A 576 13.62 6.70 17.75
N ARG A 577 13.74 6.39 16.45
CA ARG A 577 12.84 5.50 15.68
C ARG A 577 13.23 4.03 15.82
N ALA A 578 13.29 3.56 17.07
CA ALA A 578 13.62 2.19 17.43
C ALA A 578 12.64 1.71 18.52
N PRO A 579 11.93 0.58 18.35
CA PRO A 579 11.30 -0.12 19.47
C PRO A 579 12.23 -0.21 20.70
N GLY A 580 11.74 0.27 21.85
CA GLY A 580 12.54 0.44 23.09
C GLY A 580 13.21 1.81 23.26
N GLY A 581 13.20 2.65 22.22
CA GLY A 581 13.53 4.08 22.29
C GLY A 581 12.37 4.94 22.82
N PRO A 582 12.51 6.28 22.83
CA PRO A 582 11.52 7.16 23.44
C PRO A 582 10.24 7.33 22.59
N CYS A 583 10.21 6.82 21.35
CA CYS A 583 9.01 6.86 20.52
C CYS A 583 7.95 5.88 21.05
N PRO A 584 6.77 6.34 21.48
CA PRO A 584 5.76 5.46 22.05
C PRO A 584 5.08 4.55 21.01
N TRP A 585 5.22 4.79 19.70
CA TRP A 585 4.47 4.07 18.64
C TRP A 585 4.69 2.56 18.61
N TYR A 586 5.86 2.08 19.06
CA TYR A 586 6.22 0.65 19.02
C TYR A 586 5.75 -0.15 20.23
N THR A 587 5.16 0.52 21.22
CA THR A 587 4.63 -0.13 22.42
C THR A 587 3.14 -0.34 22.28
N THR A 588 2.66 -1.50 22.70
CA THR A 588 1.22 -1.73 22.83
C THR A 588 0.73 -0.91 24.03
N PRO A 589 -0.17 0.07 23.85
CA PRO A 589 -0.70 0.83 24.97
C PRO A 589 -1.43 -0.09 25.95
N SER A 590 -1.61 0.37 27.19
CA SER A 590 -2.55 -0.29 28.12
C SER A 590 -3.97 -0.25 27.57
N ARG A 591 -4.72 -1.34 27.74
CA ARG A 591 -6.14 -1.36 27.45
C ARG A 591 -6.90 -0.29 28.27
N PRO A 592 -7.72 0.57 27.65
CA PRO A 592 -8.49 1.57 28.37
C PRO A 592 -9.43 0.91 29.41
N GLY A 593 -9.38 1.38 30.66
CA GLY A 593 -10.16 0.83 31.77
C GLY A 593 -9.60 -0.45 32.43
N GLY A 594 -8.47 -0.98 31.96
CA GLY A 594 -7.76 -2.12 32.57
C GLY A 594 -6.34 -1.76 33.00
N GLY A 595 -5.83 -2.43 34.04
CA GLY A 595 -4.49 -2.18 34.59
C GLY A 595 -3.35 -2.92 33.87
N LYS A 596 -2.23 -2.22 33.72
CA LYS A 596 -0.89 -2.55 33.17
C LYS A 596 -0.76 -2.65 31.65
N ALA A 597 0.09 -1.78 31.10
CA ALA A 597 0.65 -1.86 29.76
C ALA A 597 1.66 -3.01 29.66
N ALA A 598 1.76 -3.66 28.49
CA ALA A 598 2.84 -4.59 28.22
C ALA A 598 4.14 -3.80 27.99
N ALA A 599 5.21 -4.16 28.70
CA ALA A 599 6.52 -3.56 28.50
C ALA A 599 7.05 -3.91 27.09
N PRO A 600 7.83 -3.02 26.44
CA PRO A 600 8.49 -3.35 25.18
C PRO A 600 9.39 -4.58 25.36
N GLY A 601 9.09 -5.65 24.62
CA GLY A 601 9.92 -6.86 24.59
C GLY A 601 11.07 -6.72 23.58
N THR A 602 12.20 -7.38 23.84
CA THR A 602 13.36 -7.51 22.95
C THR A 602 13.21 -8.75 22.08
N THR A 603 13.26 -8.61 20.75
CA THR A 603 12.67 -9.58 19.82
C THR A 603 13.62 -10.24 18.84
N ALA A 604 13.19 -11.43 18.39
CA ALA A 604 13.92 -12.44 17.64
C ALA A 604 14.07 -12.14 16.13
N ALA A 605 15.03 -12.84 15.54
CA ALA A 605 15.54 -12.66 14.18
C ALA A 605 14.54 -13.03 13.07
N ALA A 606 14.46 -12.22 12.02
CA ALA A 606 13.88 -12.61 10.74
C ALA A 606 14.70 -13.75 10.10
N ASN A 607 13.98 -14.70 9.51
CA ASN A 607 14.56 -15.74 8.65
C ASN A 607 15.07 -15.13 7.33
N GLU A 608 16.40 -15.10 7.24
CA GLU A 608 17.28 -15.47 6.13
C GLU A 608 16.67 -15.60 4.73
N ASN A 609 16.92 -14.60 3.90
CA ASN A 609 17.29 -14.82 2.50
C ASN A 609 18.55 -13.98 2.21
N HIS A 610 19.70 -14.64 2.22
CA HIS A 610 20.99 -14.05 1.87
C HIS A 610 21.23 -14.19 0.37
N GLN A 611 20.70 -13.27 -0.45
CA GLN A 611 21.13 -13.14 -1.85
C GLN A 611 21.37 -11.68 -2.21
N ASP A 612 22.58 -11.43 -2.75
CA ASP A 612 23.13 -10.12 -3.07
C ASP A 612 22.67 -9.68 -4.48
N GLY A 613 22.22 -8.44 -4.64
CA GLY A 613 22.17 -7.81 -5.98
C GLY A 613 21.23 -6.62 -6.14
N SER A 614 20.06 -6.63 -5.49
CA SER A 614 19.05 -5.58 -5.62
C SER A 614 18.75 -4.90 -4.29
N LEU A 615 18.50 -3.59 -4.33
CA LEU A 615 18.15 -2.76 -3.18
C LEU A 615 16.97 -3.30 -2.39
N SER A 616 15.97 -3.91 -3.05
CA SER A 616 14.77 -4.41 -2.40
C SER A 616 15.03 -5.61 -1.48
N HIS A 617 16.16 -6.30 -1.67
CA HIS A 617 16.60 -7.47 -0.87
C HIS A 617 17.54 -7.11 0.28
N VAL A 618 17.92 -5.84 0.40
CA VAL A 618 18.85 -5.37 1.42
C VAL A 618 18.08 -4.91 2.65
N ASP A 619 18.26 -5.63 3.74
CA ASP A 619 17.67 -5.33 5.04
C ASP A 619 18.73 -5.17 6.14
N CYS A 620 18.30 -4.91 7.36
CA CYS A 620 19.18 -4.76 8.51
C CYS A 620 19.90 -6.06 8.92
N LEU A 621 19.37 -7.24 8.61
CA LEU A 621 20.07 -8.50 8.79
C LEU A 621 21.25 -8.57 7.82
N TRP A 622 21.00 -8.34 6.54
CA TRP A 622 22.05 -8.23 5.53
C TRP A 622 23.08 -7.18 5.93
N TRP A 623 22.66 -6.00 6.40
CA TRP A 623 23.60 -4.97 6.86
C TRP A 623 24.54 -5.53 7.93
N ARG A 624 24.01 -6.21 8.96
CA ARG A 624 24.82 -6.74 10.05
C ARG A 624 25.77 -7.86 9.62
N THR A 625 25.38 -8.70 8.67
CA THR A 625 26.17 -9.87 8.24
C THR A 625 27.07 -9.60 7.03
N ALA A 626 26.78 -8.59 6.21
CA ALA A 626 27.55 -8.27 5.01
C ALA A 626 28.94 -7.73 5.33
N SER A 627 29.92 -8.08 4.48
CA SER A 627 31.29 -7.56 4.60
C SER A 627 31.34 -6.04 4.36
N PRO A 628 32.35 -5.33 4.90
CA PRO A 628 32.51 -3.91 4.64
C PRO A 628 32.55 -3.53 3.16
N ALA A 629 33.14 -4.39 2.31
CA ALA A 629 33.18 -4.19 0.85
C ALA A 629 31.78 -4.29 0.22
N ARG A 630 30.98 -5.29 0.64
CA ARG A 630 29.59 -5.43 0.17
C ARG A 630 28.72 -4.26 0.64
N ARG A 631 28.86 -3.85 1.91
CA ARG A 631 28.19 -2.66 2.45
C ARG A 631 28.52 -1.41 1.63
N ARG A 632 29.80 -1.19 1.31
CA ARG A 632 30.25 -0.05 0.49
C ARG A 632 29.67 -0.10 -0.92
N HIS A 633 29.73 -1.24 -1.58
CA HIS A 633 29.11 -1.41 -2.90
C HIS A 633 27.61 -1.13 -2.86
N MET A 634 26.89 -1.58 -1.83
CA MET A 634 25.47 -1.29 -1.69
C MET A 634 25.19 0.19 -1.40
N LEU A 635 26.05 0.85 -0.62
CA LEU A 635 25.98 2.31 -0.46
C LEU A 635 26.27 3.05 -1.77
N ASP A 636 27.15 2.53 -2.64
CA ASP A 636 27.37 3.05 -4.00
C ASP A 636 26.12 2.91 -4.86
N VAL A 637 25.50 1.71 -4.87
CA VAL A 637 24.24 1.45 -5.56
C VAL A 637 23.16 2.39 -5.04
N MET A 638 22.99 2.47 -3.71
CA MET A 638 22.07 3.42 -3.08
C MET A 638 22.35 4.83 -3.58
N ARG A 639 23.58 5.34 -3.49
CA ARG A 639 23.92 6.70 -3.96
C ARG A 639 23.65 6.91 -5.45
N GLN A 640 23.96 5.95 -6.31
CA GLN A 640 23.67 6.06 -7.75
C GLN A 640 22.18 6.15 -7.99
N VAL A 641 21.43 5.30 -7.30
CA VAL A 641 19.98 5.22 -7.45
C VAL A 641 19.30 6.45 -6.82
N PHE A 642 19.71 6.87 -5.62
CA PHE A 642 19.20 8.03 -4.85
C PHE A 642 19.68 9.37 -5.42
N GLY A 643 20.85 9.37 -6.05
CA GLY A 643 21.50 10.53 -6.66
C GLY A 643 21.26 10.69 -8.16
N ALA A 644 20.47 9.81 -8.77
CA ALA A 644 20.17 9.87 -10.20
C ALA A 644 19.49 11.20 -10.56
N ARG A 645 19.81 11.72 -11.74
CA ARG A 645 19.23 12.98 -12.25
C ARG A 645 17.85 12.76 -12.84
N ILE A 646 16.91 13.65 -12.55
CA ILE A 646 15.55 13.64 -13.10
C ILE A 646 15.27 14.92 -13.90
N GLY A 647 14.81 14.76 -15.16
CA GLY A 647 14.61 15.82 -16.17
C GLY A 647 15.54 15.70 -17.41
N SER A 648 15.08 16.15 -18.58
CA SER A 648 15.80 16.08 -19.87
C SER A 648 16.40 17.42 -20.35
N SER A 649 16.53 18.42 -19.47
CA SER A 649 17.01 19.78 -19.80
C SER A 649 17.88 20.38 -18.69
N ASP A 650 18.31 21.65 -18.84
CA ASP A 650 19.10 22.44 -17.88
C ASP A 650 18.50 22.55 -16.45
N HIS A 651 17.33 21.95 -16.22
CA HIS A 651 16.64 21.82 -14.93
C HIS A 651 16.70 20.40 -14.32
N ALA A 652 17.60 19.53 -14.80
CA ALA A 652 17.78 18.18 -14.25
C ALA A 652 18.31 18.20 -12.80
N ALA A 653 17.46 17.85 -11.84
CA ALA A 653 17.80 17.79 -10.41
C ALA A 653 18.28 16.38 -10.02
N ALA A 654 19.36 16.30 -9.24
CA ALA A 654 19.79 15.05 -8.62
C ALA A 654 19.02 14.85 -7.31
N GLY A 655 18.55 13.62 -7.04
CA GLY A 655 18.07 13.30 -5.71
C GLY A 655 19.23 13.44 -4.70
N ALA A 656 18.94 13.84 -3.47
CA ALA A 656 20.01 13.97 -2.50
C ALA A 656 20.33 12.60 -1.88
N THR A 657 21.54 12.46 -1.36
CA THR A 657 22.11 11.18 -0.90
C THR A 657 22.76 11.34 0.47
N LEU A 658 22.96 10.23 1.17
CA LEU A 658 23.78 10.20 2.38
C LEU A 658 25.25 9.95 2.01
N THR A 659 26.17 10.59 2.73
CA THR A 659 27.58 10.15 2.73
C THR A 659 27.68 8.73 3.30
N ASP A 660 28.77 8.01 3.00
CA ASP A 660 28.95 6.67 3.56
C ASP A 660 28.92 6.66 5.09
N GLN A 661 29.43 7.73 5.71
CA GLN A 661 29.41 7.88 7.15
C GLN A 661 28.00 8.11 7.68
N GLN A 662 27.20 8.97 7.04
CA GLN A 662 25.80 9.19 7.42
C GLN A 662 24.98 7.92 7.23
N ALA A 663 25.09 7.25 6.09
CA ALA A 663 24.38 6.02 5.80
C ALA A 663 24.78 4.89 6.75
N THR A 664 26.09 4.72 7.01
CA THR A 664 26.59 3.75 7.99
C THR A 664 26.10 4.04 9.39
N THR A 665 25.94 5.31 9.76
CA THR A 665 25.38 5.72 11.05
C THR A 665 23.88 5.44 11.13
N VAL A 666 23.12 5.77 10.07
CA VAL A 666 21.68 5.49 9.96
C VAL A 666 21.43 4.00 10.09
N PHE A 667 22.12 3.19 9.30
CA PHE A 667 21.99 1.74 9.34
C PHE A 667 22.56 1.15 10.62
N GLY A 668 23.68 1.67 11.12
CA GLY A 668 24.21 1.29 12.42
C GLY A 668 23.15 1.45 13.51
N ASN A 669 22.51 2.61 13.59
CA ASN A 669 21.49 2.88 14.61
C ASN A 669 20.19 2.09 14.37
N ALA A 670 19.68 2.10 13.13
CA ALA A 670 18.41 1.47 12.79
C ALA A 670 18.49 -0.06 12.81
N CYS A 671 19.66 -0.64 12.51
CA CYS A 671 19.86 -2.09 12.42
C CYS A 671 20.52 -2.72 13.64
N THR A 672 21.07 -1.93 14.57
CA THR A 672 21.57 -2.43 15.88
C THR A 672 20.54 -3.29 16.60
N PRO A 673 19.25 -2.89 16.68
CA PRO A 673 18.26 -3.67 17.41
C PRO A 673 17.99 -5.04 16.77
N ALA A 674 17.89 -6.08 17.59
CA ALA A 674 17.72 -7.45 17.11
C ALA A 674 16.45 -7.65 16.25
N TYR A 675 15.38 -6.91 16.52
CA TYR A 675 14.10 -6.97 15.79
C TYR A 675 14.15 -6.32 14.40
N ALA A 676 15.06 -5.38 14.17
CA ALA A 676 15.07 -4.54 12.97
C ALA A 676 15.51 -5.31 11.73
N THR A 677 15.90 -6.59 11.88
CA THR A 677 16.39 -7.52 10.85
C THR A 677 15.80 -7.30 9.46
N ALA A 678 14.49 -7.23 9.32
CA ALA A 678 13.81 -7.12 8.02
C ALA A 678 13.51 -5.68 7.56
N PHE A 679 13.91 -4.66 8.34
CA PHE A 679 13.79 -3.27 7.90
C PHE A 679 14.61 -3.08 6.65
N LYS A 680 13.93 -2.73 5.56
CA LYS A 680 14.55 -2.49 4.27
C LYS A 680 15.50 -1.30 4.37
N LEU A 681 16.77 -1.52 4.05
CA LEU A 681 17.78 -0.48 4.16
C LEU A 681 17.51 0.66 3.20
N TYR A 682 17.01 0.40 1.99
CA TYR A 682 16.70 1.49 1.06
C TYR A 682 15.55 2.38 1.61
N LYS A 683 14.59 1.80 2.36
CA LYS A 683 13.55 2.58 3.05
C LYS A 683 14.17 3.48 4.11
N LEU A 684 15.02 2.91 4.96
CA LEU A 684 15.74 3.65 6.00
C LEU A 684 16.68 4.71 5.42
N TYR A 685 17.42 4.36 4.36
CA TYR A 685 18.40 5.21 3.68
C TYR A 685 17.71 6.45 3.20
N ASN A 686 16.67 6.28 2.40
CA ASN A 686 15.98 7.41 1.84
C ASN A 686 15.29 8.12 3.00
N HIS A 687 14.53 7.45 3.89
CA HIS A 687 13.92 8.20 5.00
C HIS A 687 14.96 9.03 5.78
N ALA A 688 16.22 8.62 5.83
CA ALA A 688 17.31 9.43 6.37
C ALA A 688 17.85 10.49 5.46
N ALA A 689 18.03 10.16 4.20
CA ALA A 689 18.35 11.11 3.19
C ALA A 689 17.34 12.28 3.32
N ALA A 690 16.03 11.99 3.38
CA ALA A 690 14.87 12.90 3.64
C ALA A 690 15.15 14.09 4.56
N PHE A 691 15.89 13.82 5.62
CA PHE A 691 16.09 14.76 6.72
C PHE A 691 17.55 15.15 6.91
N MET A 692 18.51 14.34 6.47
CA MET A 692 19.90 14.44 6.93
C MET A 692 20.85 15.11 5.97
N ALA A 693 20.59 15.10 4.66
CA ALA A 693 21.64 15.64 3.78
C ALA A 693 21.85 17.17 4.02
N LYS A 694 20.95 17.88 4.73
CA LYS A 694 21.08 19.27 5.18
C LYS A 694 21.76 19.30 6.54
N ARG A 695 23.05 18.97 6.54
CA ARG A 695 24.02 19.52 7.48
C ARG A 695 25.34 19.74 6.80
#